data_AF-A0A9J7M4T1-F1
#
_entry.id   AF-A0A9J7M4T1-F1
#
_cell.length_a   1.000
_cell.length_b   1.000
_cell.length_c   1.000
_cell.angle_alpha   90.00
_cell.angle_beta   90.00
_cell.angle_gamma   90.00
#
_symmetry.space_group_name_H-M   'P 1'
#
loop_
_entity.id
_entity.type
_entity.pdbx_description
1 polymer ?
#
loop_
_entity_poly.entity_id
_entity_poly.type
_entity_poly.pdbx_seq_one_letter_code
_entity_poly.pdbx_strand_id
1 'polypeptide(L)'
;MTKRRLALARAVTVYLEEGRLLSSDFLLPAGEAGCETAMLAYLQGSKNGVPTWDEMIGGNEFTVIFDMPYAIPGILHAQDVLELKFVSHMWFSLRRGDVPHLYDGYKNGGSGEIQAKKVSVQGLVMTYDDNMGVFTVTNEDFEASVPLVPDLPEWIKGRRVARAEYKKLLDQLSKKPSTTGDVPCNVHWSNAHRFDPTNGGKCIHFTAASEGDIFVVFASIPQNHETWTYIQISPEGVALYKGTRLQTTQLNYNAGGLGSTTLYQSYFVCVTEDVEKTITAIQYGKTPDNEERPHVWLSFSFKELASLRYYSFGSGEYPVKVMGLSLLDKQPKDFIICREGTELLNGMCQQKCHTECEGCRTSGSNSSVDCIACKHLKVSYPYIEGETGSFECVPQCPQHMEVVSTQTCTCIKKMEEVHPNGVVDCVTECPLTHFDNNNECRKCSSFCKDVRDVGARVCSGPSSSDCDTCKYQHEGRCLQGCSPGQKAVGESGTFICRQCQAGHECKLGDEREDICAAGTASNDNRTACEPCAAGLFSGSAGAASCQQCPPGTYSTGGGSTRCSTCPAETYSNAGASTCEGCHAGYRVHLANCYKAFNDKKSYVDAASVCRADGGRLATPRDKITNQFLITLKNKLDDSSWFWLGMDDRGREGSWRYIDGTRLGEFQPWAPGEPNQHGGNEDCGMFYQNPRNDWNDQDCSSKLYFICQMPFKTNEDVTSLGCWRDTPNRAIPMLEGTDPQLDGVYLERSDALRKCYQVARSRGLAVFSVQNGGQCFGSAYDSTYNKYGPSTACKMDGEGGPWANEVYQIITG
;
A
#
# COMPACT_ATOMS: atom_id res chain seq x y z
N MET A 1 20.90 -10.01 -57.12
CA MET A 1 20.04 -8.82 -56.90
C MET A 1 18.77 -9.28 -56.19
N THR A 2 18.91 -9.57 -54.89
CA THR A 2 18.37 -8.80 -53.74
C THR A 2 16.85 -8.94 -53.58
N LYS A 3 16.45 -10.00 -52.86
CA LYS A 3 15.12 -10.18 -52.28
C LYS A 3 14.79 -8.93 -51.43
N ARG A 4 14.02 -7.99 -51.99
CA ARG A 4 13.39 -6.93 -51.18
C ARG A 4 12.48 -7.62 -50.15
N ARG A 5 12.56 -7.21 -48.89
CA ARG A 5 11.67 -7.70 -47.83
C ARG A 5 10.21 -7.44 -48.23
N LEU A 6 9.33 -8.42 -48.05
CA LEU A 6 7.90 -8.32 -48.39
C LEU A 6 7.23 -7.14 -47.69
N ALA A 7 7.65 -6.82 -46.45
CA ALA A 7 7.23 -5.64 -45.71
C ALA A 7 7.55 -4.31 -46.43
N LEU A 8 8.71 -4.21 -47.07
CA LEU A 8 9.11 -3.03 -47.87
C LEU A 8 8.29 -2.94 -49.16
N ALA A 9 7.94 -4.08 -49.76
CA ALA A 9 7.06 -4.12 -50.92
C ALA A 9 5.62 -3.73 -50.55
N ARG A 10 5.10 -4.20 -49.41
CA ARG A 10 3.78 -3.80 -48.88
C ARG A 10 3.71 -2.31 -48.54
N ALA A 11 4.74 -1.77 -47.88
CA ALA A 11 4.81 -0.33 -47.63
C ALA A 11 4.72 0.48 -48.92
N VAL A 12 5.32 -0.01 -50.02
CA VAL A 12 5.25 0.62 -51.35
C VAL A 12 3.91 0.40 -52.04
N THR A 13 3.28 -0.77 -51.91
CA THR A 13 1.97 -1.05 -52.53
C THR A 13 0.85 -0.26 -51.84
N VAL A 14 0.84 -0.21 -50.50
CA VAL A 14 -0.08 0.61 -49.71
C VAL A 14 0.10 2.10 -50.06
N TYR A 15 1.35 2.55 -50.23
CA TYR A 15 1.69 3.91 -50.69
C TYR A 15 1.12 4.24 -52.08
N LEU A 16 0.98 3.24 -52.96
CA LEU A 16 0.53 3.41 -54.34
C LEU A 16 -0.99 3.27 -54.52
N GLU A 17 -1.67 2.48 -53.69
CA GLU A 17 -3.12 2.24 -53.79
C GLU A 17 -3.97 3.24 -52.96
N GLU A 18 -3.48 3.73 -51.81
CA GLU A 18 -4.31 4.53 -50.88
C GLU A 18 -4.23 6.05 -51.08
N GLY A 19 -3.41 6.53 -52.03
CA GLY A 19 -3.18 7.97 -52.20
C GLY A 19 -2.44 8.60 -51.01
N ARG A 20 -2.17 9.91 -51.08
CA ARG A 20 -1.27 10.64 -50.16
C ARG A 20 -1.48 10.24 -48.69
N LEU A 21 -0.47 9.56 -48.15
CA LEU A 21 -0.19 9.39 -46.72
C LEU A 21 -0.55 10.67 -45.96
N LEU A 22 -1.46 10.55 -44.99
CA LEU A 22 -1.45 11.47 -43.85
C LEU A 22 -0.21 11.13 -43.04
N SER A 23 0.88 11.79 -43.40
CA SER A 23 2.18 11.80 -42.73
C SER A 23 2.01 12.05 -41.23
N SER A 24 1.84 10.98 -40.47
CA SER A 24 1.93 10.98 -39.02
C SER A 24 3.01 10.00 -38.59
N ASP A 25 4.13 10.02 -39.31
CA ASP A 25 5.37 9.48 -38.75
C ASP A 25 5.77 10.46 -37.63
N PHE A 26 5.70 9.99 -36.39
CA PHE A 26 6.06 10.82 -35.24
C PHE A 26 6.89 10.02 -34.24
N LEU A 27 7.71 10.78 -33.51
CA LEU A 27 8.55 10.30 -32.43
C LEU A 27 7.93 10.75 -31.12
N LEU A 28 7.59 9.81 -30.25
CA LEU A 28 7.29 10.10 -28.86
C LEU A 28 8.61 10.11 -28.07
N PRO A 29 8.90 11.18 -27.31
CA PRO A 29 10.10 11.24 -26.50
C PRO A 29 10.05 10.18 -25.38
N ALA A 30 11.22 9.81 -24.87
CA ALA A 30 11.33 9.03 -23.63
C ALA A 30 10.68 9.79 -22.46
N GLY A 31 10.01 9.07 -21.57
CA GLY A 31 9.64 9.59 -20.26
C GLY A 31 10.85 9.65 -19.31
N GLU A 32 10.66 10.29 -18.15
CA GLU A 32 11.64 10.25 -17.06
C GLU A 32 11.76 8.82 -16.50
N ALA A 33 12.90 8.46 -15.91
CA ALA A 33 13.08 7.10 -15.36
C ALA A 33 11.98 6.78 -14.32
N GLY A 34 11.38 5.60 -14.46
CA GLY A 34 10.22 5.07 -13.74
C GLY A 34 8.97 5.94 -13.74
N CYS A 35 8.77 6.75 -14.78
CA CYS A 35 7.50 7.44 -15.00
C CYS A 35 6.31 6.47 -15.17
N GLU A 36 6.57 5.25 -15.65
CA GLU A 36 5.56 4.21 -15.88
C GLU A 36 4.96 3.70 -14.56
N THR A 37 5.80 3.69 -13.52
CA THR A 37 5.49 3.24 -12.16
C THR A 37 5.27 4.40 -11.18
N ALA A 38 5.60 5.64 -11.55
CA ALA A 38 5.49 6.82 -10.70
C ALA A 38 4.07 7.05 -10.14
N MET A 39 3.04 6.64 -10.88
CA MET A 39 1.64 6.74 -10.45
C MET A 39 1.26 5.66 -9.42
N LEU A 40 2.02 4.57 -9.31
CA LEU A 40 1.87 3.54 -8.26
C LEU A 40 2.33 4.07 -6.89
N ALA A 41 3.35 4.92 -6.86
CA ALA A 41 3.81 5.59 -5.64
C ALA A 41 2.86 6.72 -5.17
N TYR A 42 2.10 7.32 -6.10
CA TYR A 42 1.22 8.45 -5.82
C TYR A 42 -0.23 8.07 -5.48
N LEU A 43 -0.78 6.98 -6.04
CA LEU A 43 -2.22 6.69 -5.92
C LEU A 43 -2.63 5.61 -4.92
N GLN A 44 -1.75 4.69 -4.54
CA GLN A 44 -2.14 3.61 -3.63
C GLN A 44 -0.93 3.19 -2.80
N GLY A 45 -1.05 3.20 -1.46
CA GLY A 45 -0.14 2.51 -0.55
C GLY A 45 -0.20 0.99 -0.72
N SER A 46 -0.07 0.51 -1.96
CA SER A 46 -0.17 -0.87 -2.40
C SER A 46 1.23 -1.37 -2.74
N LYS A 47 1.60 -2.56 -2.24
CA LYS A 47 2.89 -3.26 -2.49
C LYS A 47 3.01 -3.81 -3.93
N ASN A 48 2.36 -3.17 -4.89
CA ASN A 48 2.22 -3.68 -6.24
C ASN A 48 3.27 -3.05 -7.14
N GLY A 49 4.32 -3.81 -7.48
CA GLY A 49 5.41 -3.41 -8.39
C GLY A 49 6.80 -3.35 -7.75
N VAL A 50 6.90 -3.44 -6.42
CA VAL A 50 8.16 -3.42 -5.66
C VAL A 50 8.67 -4.84 -5.37
N PRO A 51 9.96 -5.16 -5.65
CA PRO A 51 10.58 -6.43 -5.30
C PRO A 51 10.65 -6.67 -3.79
N THR A 52 10.29 -7.87 -3.34
CA THR A 52 10.61 -8.27 -1.96
C THR A 52 12.09 -8.64 -1.84
N TRP A 53 12.64 -8.53 -0.61
CA TRP A 53 14.03 -8.89 -0.37
C TRP A 53 14.33 -10.36 -0.72
N ASP A 54 13.40 -11.28 -0.40
CA ASP A 54 13.53 -12.71 -0.70
C ASP A 54 13.59 -12.98 -2.21
N GLU A 55 12.83 -12.22 -3.00
CA GLU A 55 12.90 -12.31 -4.45
C GLU A 55 14.24 -11.77 -4.98
N MET A 56 14.75 -10.69 -4.37
CA MET A 56 16.03 -10.05 -4.73
C MET A 56 17.24 -10.95 -4.52
N ILE A 57 17.28 -11.69 -3.41
CA ILE A 57 18.32 -12.67 -3.11
C ILE A 57 18.08 -14.03 -3.79
N GLY A 58 16.89 -14.25 -4.35
CA GLY A 58 16.49 -15.51 -5.00
C GLY A 58 17.17 -15.79 -6.35
N GLY A 59 18.14 -14.97 -6.76
CA GLY A 59 18.88 -15.11 -8.02
C GLY A 59 18.19 -14.49 -9.24
N ASN A 60 17.09 -13.78 -9.02
CA ASN A 60 16.40 -13.01 -10.05
C ASN A 60 17.17 -11.71 -10.38
N GLU A 61 16.86 -11.12 -11.53
CA GLU A 61 17.43 -9.84 -11.95
C GLU A 61 16.43 -8.71 -11.71
N PHE A 62 16.93 -7.56 -11.26
CA PHE A 62 16.13 -6.40 -10.87
C PHE A 62 16.72 -5.14 -11.46
N THR A 63 15.86 -4.18 -11.77
CA THR A 63 16.26 -2.85 -12.23
C THR A 63 16.38 -1.96 -11.01
N VAL A 64 17.48 -1.21 -10.90
CA VAL A 64 17.68 -0.20 -9.87
C VAL A 64 17.92 1.15 -10.53
N ILE A 65 17.05 2.09 -10.18
CA ILE A 65 17.02 3.44 -10.72
C ILE A 65 17.57 4.37 -9.65
N PHE A 66 18.67 5.05 -9.95
CA PHE A 66 19.30 6.01 -9.04
C PHE A 66 18.67 7.38 -9.22
N ASP A 67 17.89 7.83 -8.24
CA ASP A 67 17.21 9.14 -8.26
C ASP A 67 17.96 10.14 -7.37
N MET A 68 19.20 10.44 -7.74
CA MET A 68 20.10 11.28 -6.97
C MET A 68 20.12 12.73 -7.48
N PRO A 69 20.32 13.74 -6.62
CA PRO A 69 20.43 15.13 -7.06
C PRO A 69 21.75 15.43 -7.80
N TYR A 70 22.80 14.65 -7.54
CA TYR A 70 24.14 14.82 -8.10
C TYR A 70 24.77 13.44 -8.37
N ALA A 71 25.71 13.39 -9.30
CA ALA A 71 26.48 12.17 -9.59
C ALA A 71 27.47 11.85 -8.45
N ILE A 72 27.79 10.57 -8.29
CA ILE A 72 28.91 10.08 -7.49
C ILE A 72 30.12 9.98 -8.42
N PRO A 73 31.16 10.83 -8.25
CA PRO A 73 32.29 10.89 -9.17
C PRO A 73 32.93 9.51 -9.41
N GLY A 74 33.10 9.16 -10.68
CA GLY A 74 33.77 7.92 -11.09
C GLY A 74 32.97 6.62 -10.92
N ILE A 75 31.73 6.67 -10.41
CA ILE A 75 30.94 5.47 -10.10
C ILE A 75 29.54 5.51 -10.75
N LEU A 76 28.72 6.49 -10.38
CA LEU A 76 27.30 6.55 -10.77
C LEU A 76 26.87 7.96 -11.18
N HIS A 77 26.13 8.09 -12.27
CA HIS A 77 25.44 9.32 -12.63
C HIS A 77 24.15 9.49 -11.80
N ALA A 78 23.64 10.72 -11.78
CA ALA A 78 22.52 11.12 -10.92
C ALA A 78 21.17 10.45 -11.25
N GLN A 79 21.06 9.86 -12.45
CA GLN A 79 19.86 9.23 -13.02
C GLN A 79 20.21 7.88 -13.66
N ASP A 80 21.27 7.22 -13.16
CA ASP A 80 21.72 5.95 -13.73
C ASP A 80 20.70 4.83 -13.47
N VAL A 81 20.58 3.91 -14.44
CA VAL A 81 19.76 2.70 -14.34
C VAL A 81 20.67 1.49 -14.48
N LEU A 82 20.68 0.63 -13.46
CA LEU A 82 21.52 -0.57 -13.41
C LEU A 82 20.67 -1.82 -13.21
N GLU A 83 21.13 -2.94 -13.78
CA GLU A 83 20.58 -4.25 -13.47
C GLU A 83 21.39 -4.91 -12.35
N LEU A 84 20.70 -5.44 -11.35
CA LEU A 84 21.29 -6.10 -10.19
C LEU A 84 20.90 -7.57 -10.13
N LYS A 85 21.86 -8.41 -9.78
CA LYS A 85 21.67 -9.84 -9.55
C LYS A 85 22.47 -10.32 -8.36
N PHE A 86 21.83 -11.11 -7.50
CA PHE A 86 22.51 -11.74 -6.36
C PHE A 86 22.88 -13.19 -6.70
N VAL A 87 24.17 -13.51 -6.68
CA VAL A 87 24.67 -14.87 -6.95
C VAL A 87 25.85 -15.17 -6.04
N SER A 88 25.87 -16.35 -5.42
CA SER A 88 26.98 -16.81 -4.57
C SER A 88 27.39 -15.82 -3.48
N HIS A 89 26.40 -15.20 -2.81
CA HIS A 89 26.60 -14.20 -1.76
C HIS A 89 27.29 -12.90 -2.23
N MET A 90 27.12 -12.54 -3.50
CA MET A 90 27.66 -11.30 -4.08
C MET A 90 26.60 -10.60 -4.93
N TRP A 91 26.64 -9.27 -4.91
CA TRP A 91 25.83 -8.43 -5.78
C TRP A 91 26.61 -8.06 -7.02
N PHE A 92 26.05 -8.36 -8.18
CA PHE A 92 26.57 -7.98 -9.48
C PHE A 92 25.73 -6.84 -10.02
N SER A 93 26.38 -5.72 -10.35
CA SER A 93 25.75 -4.57 -10.98
C SER A 93 26.16 -4.48 -12.45
N LEU A 94 25.17 -4.37 -13.34
CA LEU A 94 25.37 -4.35 -14.78
C LEU A 94 24.84 -3.05 -15.36
N ARG A 95 25.64 -2.39 -16.18
CA ARG A 95 25.15 -1.34 -17.07
C ARG A 95 24.50 -2.00 -18.29
N ARG A 96 23.46 -1.35 -18.80
CA ARG A 96 22.60 -1.90 -19.84
C ARG A 96 23.39 -2.20 -21.12
N GLY A 97 23.47 -3.48 -21.50
CA GLY A 97 24.20 -3.95 -22.69
C GLY A 97 25.63 -4.48 -22.43
N ASP A 98 26.11 -4.44 -21.19
CA ASP A 98 27.42 -4.97 -20.81
C ASP A 98 27.36 -6.44 -20.37
N VAL A 99 28.46 -7.17 -20.58
CA VAL A 99 28.58 -8.58 -20.17
C VAL A 99 29.12 -8.64 -18.73
N PRO A 100 28.47 -9.36 -17.79
CA PRO A 100 28.95 -9.46 -16.41
C PRO A 100 30.38 -9.98 -16.34
N HIS A 101 31.26 -9.20 -15.70
CA HIS A 101 32.61 -9.63 -15.38
C HIS A 101 32.68 -10.14 -13.94
N LEU A 102 33.57 -11.10 -13.67
CA LEU A 102 33.78 -11.68 -12.34
C LEU A 102 34.20 -10.63 -11.27
N TYR A 103 34.68 -9.46 -11.70
CA TYR A 103 35.16 -8.38 -10.81
C TYR A 103 34.07 -7.36 -10.46
N ASP A 104 32.86 -7.51 -11.00
CA ASP A 104 31.73 -6.61 -10.72
C ASP A 104 30.98 -7.00 -9.43
N GLY A 105 31.41 -8.10 -8.78
CA GLY A 105 30.84 -8.64 -7.55
C GLY A 105 31.49 -8.06 -6.30
N TYR A 106 30.72 -7.32 -5.50
CA TYR A 106 31.19 -6.73 -4.24
C TYR A 106 30.44 -7.31 -3.04
N LYS A 107 31.14 -7.41 -1.89
CA LYS A 107 30.62 -7.95 -0.63
C LYS A 107 30.98 -7.09 0.59
N ASN A 108 31.36 -5.83 0.38
CA ASN A 108 31.72 -4.92 1.46
C ASN A 108 30.49 -4.51 2.29
N GLY A 109 30.74 -4.09 3.53
CA GLY A 109 29.70 -3.62 4.44
C GLY A 109 28.66 -4.67 4.86
N GLY A 110 28.94 -5.97 4.69
CA GLY A 110 27.98 -7.03 4.98
C GLY A 110 26.96 -7.26 3.86
N SER A 111 27.16 -6.70 2.67
CA SER A 111 26.24 -6.90 1.53
C SER A 111 26.16 -8.34 1.00
N GLY A 112 27.13 -9.20 1.35
CA GLY A 112 27.05 -10.64 1.09
C GLY A 112 26.19 -11.41 2.11
N GLU A 113 25.80 -10.77 3.21
CA GLU A 113 24.98 -11.36 4.26
C GLU A 113 23.51 -11.03 4.02
N ILE A 114 22.71 -12.07 3.77
CA ILE A 114 21.29 -11.95 3.43
C ILE A 114 20.50 -11.21 4.53
N GLN A 115 20.89 -11.37 5.79
CA GLN A 115 20.20 -10.77 6.93
C GLN A 115 20.44 -9.25 7.05
N ALA A 116 21.52 -8.74 6.43
CA ALA A 116 21.87 -7.33 6.51
C ALA A 116 21.00 -6.43 5.63
N LYS A 117 20.25 -7.00 4.67
CA LYS A 117 19.47 -6.24 3.67
C LYS A 117 20.31 -5.20 2.90
N LYS A 118 21.62 -5.46 2.76
CA LYS A 118 22.58 -4.57 2.12
C LYS A 118 22.90 -5.05 0.71
N VAL A 119 22.90 -4.10 -0.22
CA VAL A 119 23.28 -4.28 -1.63
C VAL A 119 24.54 -3.47 -1.88
N SER A 120 25.47 -4.03 -2.64
CA SER A 120 26.66 -3.31 -3.06
C SER A 120 26.66 -3.12 -4.58
N VAL A 121 26.81 -1.87 -5.02
CA VAL A 121 26.93 -1.48 -6.43
C VAL A 121 28.29 -0.81 -6.61
N GLN A 122 29.21 -1.47 -7.31
CA GLN A 122 30.55 -0.94 -7.59
C GLN A 122 31.30 -0.43 -6.33
N GLY A 123 31.11 -1.10 -5.20
CA GLY A 123 31.70 -0.73 -3.90
C GLY A 123 30.86 0.24 -3.07
N LEU A 124 29.81 0.87 -3.62
CA LEU A 124 28.81 1.62 -2.84
C LEU A 124 27.84 0.65 -2.17
N VAL A 125 27.86 0.63 -0.84
CA VAL A 125 26.91 -0.12 -0.01
C VAL A 125 25.66 0.73 0.19
N MET A 126 24.51 0.08 0.09
CA MET A 126 23.20 0.68 0.34
C MET A 126 22.25 -0.35 0.94
N THR A 127 21.41 0.08 1.88
CA THR A 127 20.42 -0.77 2.54
C THR A 127 19.08 -0.67 1.83
N TYR A 128 18.46 -1.82 1.53
CA TYR A 128 17.18 -1.92 0.84
C TYR A 128 15.98 -1.97 1.79
N ASP A 129 14.95 -1.17 1.50
CA ASP A 129 13.65 -1.22 2.14
C ASP A 129 12.63 -1.92 1.23
N ASP A 130 12.16 -3.09 1.65
CA ASP A 130 11.22 -3.96 0.93
C ASP A 130 9.76 -3.47 0.95
N ASN A 131 9.42 -2.49 1.79
CA ASN A 131 8.09 -1.90 1.81
C ASN A 131 7.97 -0.73 0.84
N MET A 132 9.03 0.06 0.70
CA MET A 132 9.07 1.22 -0.18
C MET A 132 9.77 0.94 -1.52
N GLY A 133 10.57 -0.13 -1.60
CA GLY A 133 11.37 -0.43 -2.78
C GLY A 133 12.53 0.53 -2.97
N VAL A 134 13.07 1.11 -1.89
CA VAL A 134 14.10 2.17 -1.97
C VAL A 134 15.40 1.75 -1.30
N PHE A 135 16.50 2.28 -1.80
CA PHE A 135 17.85 2.11 -1.25
C PHE A 135 18.29 3.37 -0.53
N THR A 136 18.82 3.19 0.68
CA THR A 136 19.36 4.26 1.52
C THR A 136 20.81 3.96 1.89
N VAL A 137 21.69 4.95 1.83
CA VAL A 137 23.08 4.80 2.30
C VAL A 137 23.11 5.21 3.77
N THR A 138 23.16 4.25 4.69
CA THR A 138 23.28 4.54 6.12
C THR A 138 24.68 5.01 6.49
N ASN A 139 24.90 5.45 7.73
CA ASN A 139 26.24 5.84 8.21
C ASN A 139 27.23 4.67 8.14
N GLU A 140 26.78 3.46 8.50
CA GLU A 140 27.59 2.25 8.40
C GLU A 140 27.88 1.88 6.94
N ASP A 141 26.90 2.05 6.05
CA ASP A 141 27.07 1.78 4.63
C ASP A 141 28.07 2.76 3.99
N PHE A 142 27.99 4.04 4.38
CA PHE A 142 28.93 5.06 3.96
C PHE A 142 30.36 4.71 4.39
N GLU A 143 30.57 4.40 5.67
CA GLU A 143 31.87 3.99 6.20
C GLU A 143 32.40 2.72 5.54
N ALA A 144 31.52 1.77 5.21
CA ALA A 144 31.88 0.55 4.50
C ALA A 144 32.16 0.77 3.00
N SER A 145 31.70 1.88 2.43
CA SER A 145 31.90 2.25 1.02
C SER A 145 33.20 3.02 0.80
N VAL A 146 33.59 3.88 1.75
CA VAL A 146 34.79 4.74 1.67
C VAL A 146 36.09 4.00 1.27
N PRO A 147 36.41 2.79 1.78
CA PRO A 147 37.64 2.10 1.40
C PRO A 147 37.71 1.69 -0.07
N LEU A 148 36.56 1.53 -0.74
CA LEU A 148 36.45 1.15 -2.15
C LEU A 148 36.06 2.34 -3.05
N VAL A 149 35.51 3.40 -2.46
CA VAL A 149 35.10 4.64 -3.12
C VAL A 149 35.78 5.83 -2.42
N PRO A 150 37.03 6.17 -2.79
CA PRO A 150 37.83 7.16 -2.07
C PRO A 150 37.25 8.59 -2.11
N ASP A 151 36.56 8.95 -3.19
CA ASP A 151 35.95 10.27 -3.42
C ASP A 151 34.43 10.27 -3.15
N LEU A 152 33.96 9.43 -2.22
CA LEU A 152 32.53 9.31 -1.92
C LEU A 152 31.99 10.61 -1.30
N PRO A 153 31.00 11.28 -1.92
CA PRO A 153 30.50 12.54 -1.40
C PRO A 153 29.71 12.39 -0.09
N GLU A 154 30.03 13.18 0.93
CA GLU A 154 29.32 13.18 2.22
C GLU A 154 27.80 13.46 2.11
N TRP A 155 27.35 14.12 1.03
CA TRP A 155 25.91 14.40 0.86
C TRP A 155 25.05 13.14 0.76
N ILE A 156 25.65 11.99 0.41
CA ILE A 156 24.94 10.72 0.24
C ILE A 156 24.59 10.05 1.58
N LYS A 157 25.29 10.43 2.65
CA LYS A 157 25.15 9.84 3.99
C LYS A 157 23.74 10.08 4.54
N GLY A 158 23.05 9.01 4.90
CA GLY A 158 21.68 9.01 5.40
C GLY A 158 20.61 9.32 4.35
N ARG A 159 20.95 9.36 3.06
CA ARG A 159 20.00 9.67 1.98
C ARG A 159 19.51 8.42 1.25
N ARG A 160 18.30 8.54 0.71
CA ARG A 160 17.80 7.66 -0.34
C ARG A 160 18.51 7.99 -1.64
N VAL A 161 19.00 6.96 -2.30
CA VAL A 161 19.85 7.09 -3.49
C VAL A 161 19.27 6.40 -4.71
N ALA A 162 18.43 5.39 -4.50
CA ALA A 162 17.87 4.61 -5.59
C ALA A 162 16.55 3.94 -5.19
N ARG A 163 15.89 3.32 -6.17
CA ARG A 163 14.73 2.44 -6.00
C ARG A 163 14.85 1.19 -6.86
N ALA A 164 14.23 0.10 -6.43
CA ALA A 164 14.21 -1.18 -7.12
C ALA A 164 12.87 -1.42 -7.80
N GLU A 165 12.95 -2.00 -8.99
CA GLU A 165 11.82 -2.47 -9.77
C GLU A 165 12.11 -3.87 -10.29
N TYR A 166 11.06 -4.65 -10.57
CA TYR A 166 11.24 -5.93 -11.23
C TYR A 166 11.74 -5.70 -12.66
N LYS A 167 12.79 -6.42 -13.05
CA LYS A 167 13.24 -6.41 -14.46
C LYS A 167 12.15 -6.90 -15.42
N LYS A 168 11.24 -7.75 -14.92
CA LYS A 168 10.05 -8.22 -15.61
C LYS A 168 8.75 -7.84 -14.91
N LEU A 169 8.49 -6.55 -14.82
CA LEU A 169 7.38 -6.00 -14.04
C LEU A 169 6.03 -6.57 -14.50
N LEU A 170 5.81 -6.69 -15.81
CA LEU A 170 4.55 -7.17 -16.36
C LEU A 170 4.24 -8.62 -15.95
N ASP A 171 5.26 -9.50 -15.92
CA ASP A 171 5.12 -10.89 -15.42
C ASP A 171 4.67 -10.91 -13.95
N GLN A 172 5.20 -10.00 -13.12
CA GLN A 172 4.88 -9.94 -11.70
C GLN A 172 3.52 -9.31 -11.42
N LEU A 173 3.14 -8.25 -12.14
CA LEU A 173 1.82 -7.62 -12.02
C LEU A 173 0.70 -8.58 -12.46
N SER A 174 0.97 -9.47 -13.42
CA SER A 174 -0.01 -10.45 -13.90
C SER A 174 -0.49 -11.44 -12.82
N LYS A 175 0.36 -11.73 -11.83
CA LYS A 175 0.10 -12.71 -10.76
C LYS A 175 -0.75 -12.13 -9.62
N LYS A 176 -1.03 -10.82 -9.63
CA LYS A 176 -1.71 -10.12 -8.53
C LYS A 176 -3.10 -9.61 -8.96
N PRO A 177 -4.18 -9.92 -8.20
CA PRO A 177 -5.52 -9.41 -8.46
C PRO A 177 -5.62 -7.89 -8.47
N SER A 178 -6.33 -7.32 -9.47
CA SER A 178 -6.76 -5.90 -9.45
C SER A 178 -5.63 -4.90 -9.25
N THR A 179 -4.47 -5.24 -9.79
CA THR A 179 -3.26 -4.43 -9.67
C THR A 179 -3.34 -3.19 -10.56
N THR A 180 -3.10 -2.02 -9.97
CA THR A 180 -2.74 -0.83 -10.74
C THR A 180 -1.42 -1.14 -11.43
N GLY A 181 -1.35 -1.02 -12.75
CA GLY A 181 -0.13 -1.30 -13.49
C GLY A 181 0.39 -0.07 -14.20
N ASP A 182 1.29 -0.29 -15.16
CA ASP A 182 2.06 0.77 -15.79
C ASP A 182 1.15 1.79 -16.48
N VAL A 183 1.49 3.07 -16.31
CA VAL A 183 0.77 4.18 -16.92
C VAL A 183 1.68 4.81 -17.99
N PRO A 184 1.18 5.11 -19.20
CA PRO A 184 2.00 5.74 -20.22
C PRO A 184 2.51 7.12 -19.77
N CYS A 185 3.79 7.41 -20.00
CA CYS A 185 4.44 8.62 -19.52
C CYS A 185 4.09 9.84 -20.39
N ASN A 186 4.32 9.73 -21.70
CA ASN A 186 4.07 10.82 -22.64
C ASN A 186 2.90 10.49 -23.55
N VAL A 187 1.70 10.99 -23.24
CA VAL A 187 0.50 10.84 -24.09
C VAL A 187 0.11 12.18 -24.70
N HIS A 188 -0.02 12.24 -26.02
CA HIS A 188 -0.40 13.46 -26.74
C HIS A 188 -1.78 13.31 -27.38
N TRP A 189 -2.78 13.97 -26.79
CA TRP A 189 -4.14 13.98 -27.32
C TRP A 189 -4.30 14.99 -28.45
N SER A 190 -5.02 14.60 -29.51
CA SER A 190 -5.32 15.45 -30.65
C SER A 190 -6.79 15.32 -31.06
N ASN A 191 -7.42 16.44 -31.40
CA ASN A 191 -8.79 16.46 -31.91
C ASN A 191 -8.94 15.76 -33.28
N ALA A 192 -7.84 15.53 -33.99
CA ALA A 192 -7.81 14.76 -35.22
C ALA A 192 -7.90 13.24 -34.98
N HIS A 193 -7.54 12.76 -33.77
CA HIS A 193 -7.52 11.34 -33.43
C HIS A 193 -8.87 10.88 -32.87
N ARG A 194 -9.93 11.01 -33.70
CA ARG A 194 -11.26 10.48 -33.38
C ARG A 194 -11.36 9.00 -33.72
N PHE A 195 -12.13 8.29 -32.91
CA PHE A 195 -12.33 6.85 -33.00
C PHE A 195 -13.80 6.53 -32.75
N ASP A 196 -14.39 5.62 -33.52
CA ASP A 196 -15.78 5.18 -33.31
C ASP A 196 -15.89 3.67 -33.61
N PRO A 197 -15.95 2.81 -32.58
CA PRO A 197 -15.97 1.36 -32.74
C PRO A 197 -17.38 0.74 -32.86
N THR A 198 -18.46 1.53 -32.91
CA THR A 198 -19.85 1.02 -32.82
C THR A 198 -20.34 0.29 -34.09
N ASN A 199 -19.84 0.65 -35.28
CA ASN A 199 -20.27 0.08 -36.57
C ASN A 199 -19.48 -1.19 -36.96
N GLY A 200 -19.54 -2.22 -36.12
CA GLY A 200 -18.87 -3.50 -36.41
C GLY A 200 -17.36 -3.52 -36.13
N GLY A 201 -16.87 -2.52 -35.41
CA GLY A 201 -15.49 -2.40 -34.91
C GLY A 201 -14.56 -1.59 -35.81
N LYS A 202 -13.59 -0.92 -35.18
CA LYS A 202 -12.50 -0.20 -35.85
C LYS A 202 -11.14 -0.71 -35.38
N CYS A 203 -10.18 -0.73 -36.30
CA CYS A 203 -8.83 -1.20 -36.06
C CYS A 203 -7.80 -0.11 -36.38
N ILE A 204 -6.88 0.09 -35.46
CA ILE A 204 -5.68 0.90 -35.68
C ILE A 204 -4.57 -0.05 -36.07
N HIS A 205 -4.06 0.10 -37.30
CA HIS A 205 -2.87 -0.57 -37.78
C HIS A 205 -1.71 0.41 -37.75
N PHE A 206 -0.56 -0.02 -37.24
CA PHE A 206 0.61 0.83 -37.16
C PHE A 206 1.88 -0.01 -37.16
N THR A 207 2.98 0.62 -37.50
CA THR A 207 4.31 0.04 -37.44
C THR A 207 5.11 0.81 -36.41
N ALA A 208 5.73 0.12 -35.46
CA ALA A 208 6.49 0.79 -34.40
C ALA A 208 7.80 0.09 -34.04
N ALA A 209 8.73 0.89 -33.52
CA ALA A 209 10.02 0.43 -32.98
C ALA A 209 10.29 1.17 -31.66
N SER A 210 10.58 0.39 -30.61
CA SER A 210 11.03 0.88 -29.30
C SER A 210 11.84 -0.20 -28.60
N GLU A 211 12.77 0.23 -27.75
CA GLU A 211 13.51 -0.63 -26.82
C GLU A 211 12.69 -1.01 -25.58
N GLY A 212 11.64 -0.26 -25.27
CA GLY A 212 10.74 -0.52 -24.16
C GLY A 212 9.28 -0.47 -24.60
N ASP A 213 8.43 0.07 -23.74
CA ASP A 213 7.00 -0.09 -23.85
C ASP A 213 6.36 0.89 -24.84
N ILE A 214 5.45 0.35 -25.64
CA ILE A 214 4.62 1.09 -26.59
C ILE A 214 3.20 1.05 -26.07
N PHE A 215 2.59 2.21 -25.83
CA PHE A 215 1.21 2.30 -25.38
C PHE A 215 0.28 2.74 -26.51
N VAL A 216 -0.83 2.02 -26.67
CA VAL A 216 -1.97 2.45 -27.49
C VAL A 216 -3.11 2.79 -26.56
N VAL A 217 -3.49 4.07 -26.48
CA VAL A 217 -4.40 4.61 -25.46
C VAL A 217 -5.71 5.02 -26.10
N PHE A 218 -6.82 4.56 -25.55
CA PHE A 218 -8.17 4.97 -25.92
C PHE A 218 -8.84 5.67 -24.74
N ALA A 219 -9.70 6.65 -25.01
CA ALA A 219 -10.48 7.31 -23.96
C ALA A 219 -11.86 7.75 -24.45
N SER A 220 -12.81 7.82 -23.54
CA SER A 220 -14.05 8.59 -23.75
C SER A 220 -13.81 10.07 -23.42
N ILE A 221 -13.05 10.36 -22.34
CA ILE A 221 -12.66 11.70 -21.92
C ILE A 221 -11.13 11.74 -21.72
N PRO A 222 -10.35 12.27 -22.68
CA PRO A 222 -8.88 12.32 -22.61
C PRO A 222 -8.29 12.85 -21.30
N GLN A 223 -8.92 13.84 -20.66
CA GLN A 223 -8.43 14.43 -19.40
C GLN A 223 -8.72 13.55 -18.16
N ASN A 224 -9.60 12.55 -18.25
CA ASN A 224 -9.95 11.69 -17.13
C ASN A 224 -9.37 10.28 -17.33
N HIS A 225 -8.36 9.93 -16.52
CA HIS A 225 -7.62 8.67 -16.57
C HIS A 225 -8.49 7.45 -16.26
N GLU A 226 -9.61 7.62 -15.53
CA GLU A 226 -10.56 6.52 -15.27
C GLU A 226 -11.26 6.06 -16.55
N THR A 227 -11.39 6.95 -17.53
CA THR A 227 -11.99 6.63 -18.83
C THR A 227 -11.01 6.02 -19.82
N TRP A 228 -9.74 5.88 -19.43
CA TRP A 228 -8.71 5.36 -20.31
C TRP A 228 -8.80 3.84 -20.37
N THR A 229 -8.66 3.31 -21.58
CA THR A 229 -8.41 1.90 -21.82
C THR A 229 -7.22 1.82 -22.74
N TYR A 230 -6.15 1.13 -22.33
CA TYR A 230 -4.90 1.16 -23.08
C TYR A 230 -4.20 -0.19 -23.09
N ILE A 231 -3.40 -0.39 -24.13
CA ILE A 231 -2.61 -1.59 -24.34
C ILE A 231 -1.14 -1.24 -24.23
N GLN A 232 -0.44 -1.91 -23.33
CA GLN A 232 1.02 -1.87 -23.18
C GLN A 232 1.60 -3.00 -24.01
N ILE A 233 2.48 -2.67 -24.95
CA ILE A 233 3.24 -3.63 -25.77
C ILE A 233 4.69 -3.55 -25.31
N SER A 234 5.09 -4.54 -24.52
CA SER A 234 6.42 -4.64 -23.92
C SER A 234 7.23 -5.75 -24.59
N PRO A 235 8.58 -5.74 -24.58
CA PRO A 235 9.38 -6.90 -25.00
C PRO A 235 9.05 -8.21 -24.26
N GLU A 236 8.48 -8.11 -23.06
CA GLU A 236 8.09 -9.26 -22.23
C GLU A 236 6.77 -9.89 -22.66
N GLY A 237 5.88 -9.09 -23.24
CA GLY A 237 4.50 -9.47 -23.47
C GLY A 237 3.60 -8.26 -23.65
N VAL A 238 2.30 -8.47 -23.52
CA VAL A 238 1.29 -7.45 -23.77
C VAL A 238 0.29 -7.41 -22.63
N ALA A 239 -0.15 -6.21 -22.27
CA ALA A 239 -1.09 -6.00 -21.19
C ALA A 239 -2.21 -5.06 -21.62
N LEU A 240 -3.41 -5.30 -21.12
CA LEU A 240 -4.57 -4.44 -21.31
C LEU A 240 -5.02 -3.87 -19.97
N TYR A 241 -5.12 -2.55 -19.93
CA TYR A 241 -5.51 -1.78 -18.75
C TYR A 241 -6.80 -1.03 -19.02
N LYS A 242 -7.59 -0.85 -17.97
CA LYS A 242 -8.78 0.00 -17.96
C LYS A 242 -8.83 0.79 -16.66
N GLY A 243 -8.92 2.11 -16.77
CA GLY A 243 -8.85 3.01 -15.62
C GLY A 243 -7.61 2.75 -14.76
N THR A 244 -6.44 2.57 -15.39
CA THR A 244 -5.14 2.19 -14.77
C THR A 244 -5.07 0.81 -14.13
N ARG A 245 -6.16 0.03 -14.14
CA ARG A 245 -6.20 -1.32 -13.57
C ARG A 245 -5.96 -2.37 -14.63
N LEU A 246 -5.06 -3.29 -14.32
CA LEU A 246 -4.77 -4.43 -15.19
C LEU A 246 -6.02 -5.30 -15.36
N GLN A 247 -6.44 -5.50 -16.60
CA GLN A 247 -7.57 -6.36 -16.95
C GLN A 247 -7.08 -7.73 -17.38
N THR A 248 -6.13 -7.75 -18.32
CA THR A 248 -5.53 -9.00 -18.79
C THR A 248 -4.10 -8.82 -19.31
N THR A 249 -3.30 -9.88 -19.29
CA THR A 249 -1.95 -9.93 -19.89
C THR A 249 -1.79 -11.05 -20.92
N GLN A 250 -0.72 -11.05 -21.69
CA GLN A 250 -0.21 -12.14 -22.52
C GLN A 250 1.32 -12.14 -22.37
N LEU A 251 1.85 -13.05 -21.55
CA LEU A 251 3.26 -13.09 -21.18
C LEU A 251 4.09 -13.96 -22.13
N ASN A 252 4.00 -13.67 -23.43
CA ASN A 252 4.78 -14.33 -24.45
C ASN A 252 5.63 -13.29 -25.19
N TYR A 253 6.95 -13.50 -25.23
CA TYR A 253 7.87 -12.61 -25.93
C TYR A 253 7.54 -12.46 -27.44
N ASN A 254 6.90 -13.45 -28.06
CA ASN A 254 6.44 -13.35 -29.45
C ASN A 254 5.21 -12.45 -29.60
N ALA A 255 4.39 -12.33 -28.55
CA ALA A 255 3.26 -11.40 -28.50
C ALA A 255 3.74 -9.95 -28.27
N GLY A 256 4.85 -9.76 -27.55
CA GLY A 256 5.42 -8.47 -27.21
C GLY A 256 6.11 -7.71 -28.35
N GLY A 257 6.77 -6.60 -28.00
CA GLY A 257 7.61 -5.81 -28.90
C GLY A 257 8.96 -6.47 -29.21
N LEU A 258 9.66 -5.97 -30.23
CA LEU A 258 11.01 -6.48 -30.59
C LEU A 258 12.13 -5.97 -29.66
N GLY A 259 11.86 -4.98 -28.79
CA GLY A 259 12.86 -4.41 -27.89
C GLY A 259 14.04 -3.76 -28.62
N SER A 260 13.77 -3.07 -29.73
CA SER A 260 14.80 -2.42 -30.55
C SER A 260 14.32 -1.09 -31.11
N THR A 261 15.19 -0.08 -31.04
CA THR A 261 14.99 1.26 -31.62
C THR A 261 15.10 1.30 -33.15
N THR A 262 15.49 0.19 -33.78
CA THR A 262 15.74 0.09 -35.24
C THR A 262 14.89 -0.96 -35.95
N LEU A 263 14.43 -2.00 -35.23
CA LEU A 263 13.61 -3.06 -35.81
C LEU A 263 12.13 -2.70 -35.67
N TYR A 264 11.51 -2.39 -36.81
CA TYR A 264 10.09 -2.10 -36.91
C TYR A 264 9.27 -3.37 -37.02
N GLN A 265 8.15 -3.39 -36.31
CA GLN A 265 7.16 -4.47 -36.36
C GLN A 265 5.76 -3.88 -36.60
N SER A 266 4.94 -4.59 -37.36
CA SER A 266 3.54 -4.21 -37.59
C SER A 266 2.62 -4.78 -36.52
N TYR A 267 1.82 -3.89 -35.92
CA TYR A 267 0.85 -4.16 -34.87
C TYR A 267 -0.54 -3.72 -35.30
N PHE A 268 -1.55 -4.28 -34.65
CA PHE A 268 -2.89 -3.75 -34.75
C PHE A 268 -3.64 -3.86 -33.41
N VAL A 269 -4.51 -2.89 -33.19
CA VAL A 269 -5.46 -2.90 -32.07
C VAL A 269 -6.85 -2.64 -32.61
N CYS A 270 -7.76 -3.58 -32.36
CA CYS A 270 -9.14 -3.50 -32.79
C CYS A 270 -10.06 -3.35 -31.59
N VAL A 271 -11.02 -2.44 -31.68
CA VAL A 271 -12.06 -2.24 -30.67
C VAL A 271 -13.41 -2.39 -31.34
N THR A 272 -14.30 -3.14 -30.72
CA THR A 272 -15.69 -3.33 -31.15
C THR A 272 -16.62 -3.03 -29.99
N GLU A 273 -17.57 -2.11 -30.19
CA GLU A 273 -18.63 -1.81 -29.22
C GLU A 273 -19.97 -2.34 -29.79
N ASP A 274 -20.50 -3.41 -29.17
CA ASP A 274 -21.83 -3.93 -29.46
C ASP A 274 -22.84 -3.23 -28.56
N VAL A 275 -23.56 -2.26 -29.13
CA VAL A 275 -24.53 -1.43 -28.41
C VAL A 275 -25.74 -2.24 -27.93
N GLU A 276 -26.14 -3.27 -28.68
CA GLU A 276 -27.30 -4.10 -28.33
C GLU A 276 -26.98 -5.03 -27.15
N LYS A 277 -25.78 -5.62 -27.15
CA LYS A 277 -25.34 -6.53 -26.07
C LYS A 277 -24.63 -5.81 -24.94
N THR A 278 -24.39 -4.51 -25.07
CA THR A 278 -23.62 -3.70 -24.12
C THR A 278 -22.23 -4.27 -23.84
N ILE A 279 -21.52 -4.70 -24.89
CA ILE A 279 -20.19 -5.32 -24.78
C ILE A 279 -19.17 -4.47 -25.53
N THR A 280 -18.04 -4.19 -24.89
CA THR A 280 -16.86 -3.68 -25.57
C THR A 280 -15.82 -4.80 -25.62
N ALA A 281 -15.32 -5.10 -26.81
CA ALA A 281 -14.26 -6.07 -27.04
C ALA A 281 -13.03 -5.39 -27.64
N ILE A 282 -11.86 -5.72 -27.13
CA ILE A 282 -10.57 -5.20 -27.56
C ILE A 282 -9.66 -6.36 -27.92
N GLN A 283 -9.07 -6.30 -29.10
CA GLN A 283 -8.17 -7.31 -29.63
C GLN A 283 -6.84 -6.68 -30.00
N TYR A 284 -5.77 -7.30 -29.57
CA TYR A 284 -4.42 -6.96 -29.95
C TYR A 284 -3.81 -8.08 -30.78
N GLY A 285 -3.08 -7.70 -31.82
CA GLY A 285 -2.30 -8.65 -32.58
C GLY A 285 -1.14 -8.04 -33.35
N LYS A 286 -0.43 -8.94 -34.02
CA LYS A 286 0.78 -8.69 -34.80
C LYS A 286 0.63 -9.33 -36.16
N THR A 287 1.22 -8.71 -37.17
CA THR A 287 1.38 -9.34 -38.48
C THR A 287 2.83 -9.74 -38.63
N PRO A 288 3.15 -11.06 -38.67
CA PRO A 288 4.52 -11.52 -38.86
C PRO A 288 5.08 -11.07 -40.21
N ASP A 289 6.40 -10.87 -40.27
CA ASP A 289 7.09 -10.41 -41.48
C ASP A 289 6.99 -11.39 -42.67
N ASN A 290 6.72 -12.67 -42.38
CA ASN A 290 6.70 -13.78 -43.33
C ASN A 290 5.28 -14.31 -43.64
N GLU A 291 4.23 -13.74 -43.04
CA GLU A 291 2.85 -14.20 -43.21
C GLU A 291 1.93 -13.06 -43.66
N GLU A 292 0.84 -13.42 -44.34
CA GLU A 292 -0.20 -12.45 -44.74
C GLU A 292 -1.30 -12.31 -43.70
N ARG A 293 -1.46 -13.33 -42.85
CA ARG A 293 -2.55 -13.41 -41.88
C ARG A 293 -2.16 -12.72 -40.58
N PRO A 294 -2.97 -11.77 -40.08
CA PRO A 294 -2.77 -11.21 -38.75
C PRO A 294 -2.93 -12.29 -37.67
N HIS A 295 -2.03 -12.26 -36.68
CA HIS A 295 -2.08 -13.13 -35.51
C HIS A 295 -2.65 -12.35 -34.34
N VAL A 296 -3.74 -12.83 -33.76
CA VAL A 296 -4.29 -12.27 -32.52
C VAL A 296 -3.67 -13.00 -31.33
N TRP A 297 -3.11 -12.22 -30.42
CA TRP A 297 -2.38 -12.71 -29.25
C TRP A 297 -3.11 -12.43 -27.94
N LEU A 298 -3.95 -11.39 -27.92
CA LEU A 298 -4.70 -10.99 -26.73
C LEU A 298 -6.07 -10.49 -27.18
N SER A 299 -7.11 -10.92 -26.47
CA SER A 299 -8.49 -10.57 -26.75
C SER A 299 -9.25 -10.49 -25.43
N PHE A 300 -9.88 -9.37 -25.16
CA PHE A 300 -10.60 -9.15 -23.92
C PHE A 300 -11.92 -8.45 -24.17
N SER A 301 -12.97 -8.86 -23.47
CA SER A 301 -14.28 -8.23 -23.56
C SER A 301 -14.86 -8.00 -22.18
N PHE A 302 -15.48 -6.85 -22.00
CA PHE A 302 -16.19 -6.52 -20.77
C PHE A 302 -17.65 -6.15 -21.07
N LYS A 303 -18.55 -6.53 -20.15
CA LYS A 303 -20.02 -6.34 -20.25
C LYS A 303 -20.43 -4.90 -19.90
N GLU A 304 -19.84 -3.94 -20.61
CA GLU A 304 -20.25 -2.53 -20.58
C GLU A 304 -19.84 -1.85 -21.90
N LEU A 305 -20.42 -0.68 -22.16
CA LEU A 305 -20.03 0.21 -23.27
C LEU A 305 -19.04 1.27 -22.78
N ALA A 306 -17.76 1.13 -23.14
CA ALA A 306 -16.73 2.09 -22.76
C ALA A 306 -16.90 3.47 -23.43
N SER A 307 -17.65 3.54 -24.52
CA SER A 307 -17.87 4.75 -25.33
C SER A 307 -16.54 5.40 -25.74
N LEU A 308 -15.60 4.59 -26.23
CA LEU A 308 -14.28 5.07 -26.64
C LEU A 308 -14.43 5.96 -27.88
N ARG A 309 -14.00 7.23 -27.77
CA ARG A 309 -14.15 8.25 -28.84
C ARG A 309 -12.84 8.86 -29.33
N TYR A 310 -11.77 8.65 -28.58
CA TYR A 310 -10.44 9.16 -28.89
C TYR A 310 -9.40 8.05 -28.79
N TYR A 311 -8.33 8.19 -29.57
CA TYR A 311 -7.14 7.36 -29.43
C TYR A 311 -5.87 8.22 -29.42
N SER A 312 -4.79 7.68 -28.85
CA SER A 312 -3.46 8.26 -28.86
C SER A 312 -2.41 7.17 -28.66
N PHE A 313 -1.14 7.56 -28.76
CA PHE A 313 0.01 6.73 -28.45
C PHE A 313 0.76 7.30 -27.25
N GLY A 314 1.31 6.40 -26.45
CA GLY A 314 2.18 6.73 -25.33
C GLY A 314 3.53 6.03 -25.41
N SER A 315 4.54 6.65 -24.83
CA SER A 315 5.84 6.02 -24.57
C SER A 315 6.02 5.75 -23.08
N GLY A 316 6.81 4.71 -22.79
CA GLY A 316 7.40 4.49 -21.48
C GLY A 316 8.68 5.29 -21.27
N GLU A 317 9.63 4.72 -20.54
CA GLU A 317 10.99 5.26 -20.38
C GLU A 317 11.77 5.36 -21.71
N TYR A 318 11.34 4.65 -22.74
CA TYR A 318 12.01 4.60 -24.04
C TYR A 318 11.23 5.37 -25.10
N PRO A 319 11.93 6.04 -26.03
CA PRO A 319 11.25 6.73 -27.11
C PRO A 319 10.55 5.71 -28.03
N VAL A 320 9.41 6.10 -28.59
CA VAL A 320 8.63 5.26 -29.49
C VAL A 320 8.55 5.93 -30.86
N LYS A 321 9.00 5.22 -31.90
CA LYS A 321 8.83 5.63 -33.29
C LYS A 321 7.60 4.94 -33.85
N VAL A 322 6.60 5.71 -34.27
CA VAL A 322 5.39 5.21 -34.91
C VAL A 322 5.37 5.64 -36.37
N MET A 323 5.05 4.71 -37.26
CA MET A 323 4.98 4.90 -38.70
C MET A 323 3.78 4.18 -39.30
N GLY A 324 3.28 4.69 -40.44
CA GLY A 324 2.28 3.99 -41.24
C GLY A 324 0.98 3.70 -40.47
N LEU A 325 0.53 4.70 -39.70
CA LEU A 325 -0.73 4.65 -38.98
C LEU A 325 -1.92 4.65 -39.95
N SER A 326 -2.76 3.62 -39.89
CA SER A 326 -4.01 3.54 -40.65
C SER A 326 -5.18 3.09 -39.77
N LEU A 327 -6.36 3.64 -40.06
CA LEU A 327 -7.62 3.29 -39.41
C LEU A 327 -8.45 2.48 -40.41
N LEU A 328 -8.69 1.22 -40.08
CA LEU A 328 -9.47 0.31 -40.91
C LEU A 328 -10.81 -0.01 -40.26
N ASP A 329 -11.85 -0.09 -41.09
CA ASP A 329 -13.14 -0.61 -40.67
C ASP A 329 -13.06 -2.15 -40.66
N LYS A 330 -12.97 -2.71 -39.44
CA LYS A 330 -13.12 -4.13 -39.11
C LYS A 330 -12.02 -5.13 -39.56
N GLN A 331 -11.76 -6.09 -38.67
CA GLN A 331 -11.36 -7.49 -38.92
C GLN A 331 -11.82 -8.20 -40.21
N PRO A 332 -10.98 -8.62 -41.19
CA PRO A 332 -11.37 -9.75 -42.04
C PRO A 332 -11.53 -11.02 -41.19
N LYS A 333 -12.79 -11.35 -40.83
CA LYS A 333 -13.15 -12.46 -39.93
C LYS A 333 -12.62 -13.84 -40.34
N ASP A 334 -12.43 -14.06 -41.63
CA ASP A 334 -12.03 -15.36 -42.20
C ASP A 334 -10.51 -15.51 -42.37
N PHE A 335 -9.71 -14.52 -41.94
CA PHE A 335 -8.28 -14.43 -42.23
C PHE A 335 -7.39 -14.24 -41.00
N ILE A 336 -7.90 -14.55 -39.80
CA ILE A 336 -7.18 -14.37 -38.52
C ILE A 336 -6.64 -15.70 -38.01
N ILE A 337 -5.43 -15.69 -37.46
CA ILE A 337 -4.85 -16.83 -36.73
C ILE A 337 -4.86 -16.50 -35.22
N CYS A 338 -5.58 -17.29 -34.43
CA CYS A 338 -5.52 -17.21 -32.97
C CYS A 338 -4.23 -17.89 -32.48
N ARG A 339 -3.39 -17.14 -31.77
CA ARG A 339 -2.14 -17.65 -31.18
C ARG A 339 -2.29 -17.87 -29.68
N GLU A 340 -1.37 -18.67 -29.15
CA GLU A 340 -1.30 -19.22 -27.78
C GLU A 340 -2.12 -18.46 -26.74
N GLY A 341 -3.02 -19.19 -26.07
CA GLY A 341 -3.92 -18.63 -25.07
C GLY A 341 -5.20 -18.01 -25.61
N THR A 342 -5.37 -17.97 -26.93
CA THR A 342 -6.65 -17.69 -27.58
C THR A 342 -7.09 -18.84 -28.49
N GLU A 343 -8.41 -19.04 -28.60
CA GLU A 343 -9.03 -20.00 -29.52
C GLU A 343 -10.09 -19.32 -30.38
N LEU A 344 -10.30 -19.85 -31.60
CA LEU A 344 -11.26 -19.28 -32.53
C LEU A 344 -12.67 -19.70 -32.13
N LEU A 345 -13.46 -18.78 -31.59
CA LEU A 345 -14.86 -18.96 -31.24
C LEU A 345 -15.71 -17.91 -31.97
N ASN A 346 -16.69 -18.37 -32.75
CA ASN A 346 -17.61 -17.50 -33.50
C ASN A 346 -16.90 -16.48 -34.43
N GLY A 347 -15.77 -16.87 -35.03
CA GLY A 347 -15.00 -16.01 -35.96
C GLY A 347 -14.19 -14.91 -35.25
N MET A 348 -14.01 -15.00 -33.94
CA MET A 348 -13.13 -14.13 -33.16
C MET A 348 -12.22 -14.97 -32.27
N CYS A 349 -10.98 -14.52 -32.08
CA CYS A 349 -10.11 -15.13 -31.09
C CYS A 349 -10.59 -14.71 -29.70
N GLN A 350 -10.94 -15.68 -28.87
CA GLN A 350 -11.33 -15.47 -27.47
C GLN A 350 -10.31 -16.13 -26.56
N GLN A 351 -10.17 -15.62 -25.33
CA GLN A 351 -9.26 -16.20 -24.35
C GLN A 351 -9.71 -17.60 -23.94
N LYS A 352 -8.72 -18.50 -23.84
CA LYS A 352 -8.91 -19.85 -23.34
C LYS A 352 -8.69 -19.87 -21.83
N CYS A 353 -9.71 -20.26 -21.08
CA CYS A 353 -9.65 -20.53 -19.64
C CYS A 353 -9.88 -22.01 -19.36
N HIS A 354 -9.65 -22.46 -18.13
CA HIS A 354 -10.07 -23.80 -17.76
C HIS A 354 -11.60 -23.95 -17.89
N THR A 355 -12.06 -25.17 -18.15
CA THR A 355 -13.43 -25.48 -18.61
C THR A 355 -14.53 -25.02 -17.65
N GLU A 356 -14.18 -24.83 -16.38
CA GLU A 356 -15.07 -24.48 -15.30
C GLU A 356 -15.21 -22.95 -15.06
N CYS A 357 -14.62 -22.10 -15.91
CA CYS A 357 -14.59 -20.64 -15.77
C CYS A 357 -14.92 -19.88 -17.07
N GLU A 358 -15.30 -18.60 -16.92
CA GLU A 358 -15.55 -17.62 -17.98
C GLU A 358 -14.52 -16.47 -17.84
N GLY A 359 -13.55 -16.38 -18.77
CA GLY A 359 -12.55 -15.30 -18.84
C GLY A 359 -11.38 -15.40 -17.84
N CYS A 360 -10.20 -14.87 -18.20
CA CYS A 360 -8.95 -14.97 -17.43
C CYS A 360 -8.18 -13.64 -17.40
N ARG A 361 -7.43 -13.40 -16.31
CA ARG A 361 -6.50 -12.28 -16.11
C ARG A 361 -5.22 -12.43 -16.91
N THR A 362 -4.84 -13.64 -17.26
CA THR A 362 -3.73 -13.88 -18.16
C THR A 362 -4.26 -14.65 -19.37
N SER A 363 -3.77 -14.31 -20.55
CA SER A 363 -4.22 -14.89 -21.81
C SER A 363 -3.84 -16.36 -21.83
N GLY A 364 -4.84 -17.25 -21.81
CA GLY A 364 -4.59 -18.68 -21.93
C GLY A 364 -4.28 -19.45 -20.66
N SER A 365 -4.68 -18.98 -19.48
CA SER A 365 -4.40 -19.71 -18.23
C SER A 365 -5.39 -20.83 -17.95
N ASN A 366 -4.84 -21.97 -17.51
CA ASN A 366 -5.61 -23.08 -16.95
C ASN A 366 -5.68 -23.02 -15.41
N SER A 367 -5.14 -21.97 -14.78
CA SER A 367 -5.14 -21.77 -13.34
C SER A 367 -6.48 -21.22 -12.85
N SER A 368 -6.99 -21.74 -11.74
CA SER A 368 -8.26 -21.29 -11.15
C SER A 368 -8.19 -19.88 -10.56
N VAL A 369 -7.00 -19.43 -10.12
CA VAL A 369 -6.80 -18.11 -9.52
C VAL A 369 -6.67 -16.98 -10.55
N ASP A 370 -6.37 -17.33 -11.80
CA ASP A 370 -6.25 -16.36 -12.89
C ASP A 370 -7.61 -16.12 -13.56
N CYS A 371 -8.63 -16.95 -13.31
CA CYS A 371 -9.95 -16.79 -13.90
C CYS A 371 -10.78 -15.67 -13.25
N ILE A 372 -11.56 -14.97 -14.08
CA ILE A 372 -12.30 -13.76 -13.67
C ILE A 372 -13.71 -14.12 -13.17
N ALA A 373 -14.32 -15.18 -13.71
CA ALA A 373 -15.62 -15.68 -13.26
C ALA A 373 -15.71 -17.21 -13.35
N CYS A 374 -16.47 -17.82 -12.45
CA CYS A 374 -16.72 -19.27 -12.42
C CYS A 374 -17.96 -19.61 -13.26
N LYS A 375 -17.89 -20.66 -14.07
CA LYS A 375 -18.99 -21.17 -14.91
C LYS A 375 -19.93 -22.11 -14.13
N HIS A 376 -19.36 -22.91 -13.23
CA HIS A 376 -20.08 -23.88 -12.39
C HIS A 376 -20.32 -23.30 -10.99
N LEU A 377 -19.85 -23.95 -9.94
CA LEU A 377 -20.16 -23.58 -8.55
C LEU A 377 -18.94 -22.99 -7.85
N LYS A 378 -19.16 -21.90 -7.12
CA LYS A 378 -18.18 -21.28 -6.23
C LYS A 378 -18.37 -21.80 -4.80
N VAL A 379 -17.26 -22.17 -4.16
CA VAL A 379 -17.18 -22.52 -2.73
C VAL A 379 -16.29 -21.52 -2.04
N SER A 380 -16.80 -20.77 -1.06
CA SER A 380 -15.98 -19.86 -0.24
C SER A 380 -15.02 -20.65 0.64
N TYR A 381 -13.75 -20.25 0.67
CA TYR A 381 -12.70 -20.89 1.47
C TYR A 381 -11.88 -19.86 2.26
N PRO A 382 -11.90 -19.89 3.61
CA PRO A 382 -12.81 -20.66 4.47
C PRO A 382 -14.29 -20.22 4.30
N TYR A 383 -15.24 -21.09 4.67
CA TYR A 383 -16.67 -20.82 4.47
C TYR A 383 -17.23 -19.85 5.52
N ILE A 384 -17.76 -18.71 5.06
CA ILE A 384 -18.38 -17.68 5.90
C ILE A 384 -19.78 -17.40 5.33
N GLU A 385 -20.80 -17.44 6.18
CA GLU A 385 -22.20 -17.29 5.78
C GLU A 385 -22.46 -15.84 5.32
N GLY A 386 -22.68 -15.64 4.02
CA GLY A 386 -22.94 -14.34 3.42
C GLY A 386 -21.74 -13.59 2.84
N GLU A 387 -20.51 -14.14 2.91
CA GLU A 387 -19.31 -13.54 2.28
C GLU A 387 -18.98 -14.12 0.89
N THR A 388 -18.50 -13.25 0.00
CA THR A 388 -18.14 -13.55 -1.40
C THR A 388 -16.61 -13.59 -1.66
N GLY A 389 -15.80 -13.87 -0.63
CA GLY A 389 -14.33 -13.86 -0.63
C GLY A 389 -13.61 -14.96 -1.45
N SER A 390 -12.39 -15.34 -1.05
CA SER A 390 -11.56 -16.37 -1.73
C SER A 390 -12.37 -17.64 -1.99
N PHE A 391 -12.43 -18.05 -3.25
CA PHE A 391 -13.31 -19.14 -3.67
C PHE A 391 -12.57 -20.20 -4.48
N GLU A 392 -13.07 -21.43 -4.38
CA GLU A 392 -12.68 -22.55 -5.22
C GLU A 392 -13.79 -22.85 -6.22
N CYS A 393 -13.44 -23.06 -7.49
CA CYS A 393 -14.37 -23.48 -8.53
C CYS A 393 -14.47 -25.00 -8.56
N VAL A 394 -15.66 -25.51 -8.29
CA VAL A 394 -15.92 -26.95 -8.24
C VAL A 394 -17.03 -27.34 -9.23
N PRO A 395 -16.93 -28.51 -9.88
CA PRO A 395 -17.98 -29.01 -10.77
C PRO A 395 -19.25 -29.41 -9.99
N GLN A 396 -19.09 -29.76 -8.71
CA GLN A 396 -20.14 -30.15 -7.77
C GLN A 396 -19.77 -29.70 -6.36
N CYS A 397 -20.75 -29.35 -5.52
CA CYS A 397 -20.48 -28.94 -4.14
C CYS A 397 -19.81 -30.06 -3.31
N PRO A 398 -18.95 -29.70 -2.33
CA PRO A 398 -18.46 -30.62 -1.33
C PRO A 398 -19.59 -31.37 -0.62
N GLN A 399 -19.34 -32.57 -0.11
CA GLN A 399 -20.39 -33.45 0.45
C GLN A 399 -21.22 -32.83 1.58
N HIS A 400 -20.68 -31.87 2.32
CA HIS A 400 -21.35 -31.16 3.42
C HIS A 400 -22.06 -29.86 2.97
N MET A 401 -22.16 -29.62 1.65
CA MET A 401 -22.77 -28.44 1.05
C MET A 401 -23.76 -28.81 -0.06
N GLU A 402 -24.78 -27.98 -0.25
CA GLU A 402 -25.81 -28.07 -1.26
C GLU A 402 -25.91 -26.80 -2.11
N VAL A 403 -26.58 -26.91 -3.26
CA VAL A 403 -26.72 -25.82 -4.23
C VAL A 403 -28.01 -25.05 -3.93
N VAL A 404 -27.89 -23.78 -3.54
CA VAL A 404 -29.06 -22.92 -3.21
C VAL A 404 -29.29 -21.81 -4.24
N SER A 405 -28.24 -21.35 -4.93
CA SER A 405 -28.34 -20.43 -6.09
C SER A 405 -27.67 -21.05 -7.33
N THR A 406 -27.88 -20.50 -8.53
CA THR A 406 -27.42 -21.15 -9.78
C THR A 406 -25.90 -21.39 -9.87
N GLN A 407 -25.07 -20.76 -9.03
CA GLN A 407 -23.59 -20.86 -9.10
C GLN A 407 -22.86 -20.80 -7.73
N THR A 408 -23.54 -21.05 -6.60
CA THR A 408 -22.89 -21.03 -5.26
C THR A 408 -23.30 -22.21 -4.39
N CYS A 409 -22.32 -22.78 -3.68
CA CYS A 409 -22.53 -23.80 -2.67
C CYS A 409 -22.80 -23.18 -1.29
N THR A 410 -23.74 -23.75 -0.56
CA THR A 410 -24.08 -23.38 0.83
C THR A 410 -24.17 -24.62 1.70
N CYS A 411 -24.10 -24.50 3.01
CA CYS A 411 -24.01 -25.67 3.88
C CYS A 411 -25.33 -26.45 4.00
N ILE A 412 -25.20 -27.78 4.06
CA ILE A 412 -26.35 -28.69 4.28
C ILE A 412 -26.84 -28.53 5.72
N LYS A 413 -25.93 -28.66 6.70
CA LYS A 413 -26.19 -28.29 8.08
C LYS A 413 -25.08 -27.41 8.60
N LYS A 414 -25.48 -26.35 9.27
CA LYS A 414 -24.55 -25.45 9.94
C LYS A 414 -24.50 -25.74 11.43
N MET A 415 -23.33 -25.58 12.03
CA MET A 415 -23.21 -25.56 13.48
C MET A 415 -23.87 -24.28 14.04
N GLU A 416 -24.67 -24.41 15.12
CA GLU A 416 -25.25 -23.24 15.83
C GLU A 416 -24.13 -22.32 16.39
N GLU A 417 -22.98 -22.90 16.74
CA GLU A 417 -21.78 -22.18 17.17
C GLU A 417 -21.00 -21.67 15.94
N VAL A 418 -20.99 -20.36 15.73
CA VAL A 418 -20.20 -19.66 14.70
C VAL A 418 -18.85 -19.22 15.29
N HIS A 419 -17.75 -19.38 14.54
CA HIS A 419 -16.44 -18.94 14.99
C HIS A 419 -16.38 -17.42 15.12
N PRO A 420 -15.53 -16.86 16.01
CA PRO A 420 -15.50 -15.41 16.22
C PRO A 420 -15.03 -14.59 15.01
N ASN A 421 -14.44 -15.23 13.99
CA ASN A 421 -14.07 -14.66 12.70
C ASN A 421 -15.17 -14.80 11.62
N GLY A 422 -16.37 -15.26 11.99
CA GLY A 422 -17.51 -15.45 11.08
C GLY A 422 -17.51 -16.77 10.30
N VAL A 423 -16.47 -17.61 10.45
CA VAL A 423 -16.41 -18.94 9.80
C VAL A 423 -17.46 -19.85 10.41
N VAL A 424 -18.21 -20.52 9.54
CA VAL A 424 -19.27 -21.46 9.93
C VAL A 424 -18.82 -22.86 9.56
N ASP A 425 -18.76 -23.75 10.56
CA ASP A 425 -18.46 -25.15 10.33
C ASP A 425 -19.67 -25.86 9.73
N CYS A 426 -19.42 -26.57 8.64
CA CYS A 426 -20.46 -27.22 7.85
C CYS A 426 -20.33 -28.73 7.92
N VAL A 427 -21.44 -29.37 8.24
CA VAL A 427 -21.48 -30.81 8.48
C VAL A 427 -22.61 -31.44 7.68
N THR A 428 -22.42 -32.70 7.29
CA THR A 428 -23.49 -33.50 6.69
C THR A 428 -24.55 -33.88 7.72
N GLU A 429 -24.12 -34.12 8.96
CA GLU A 429 -24.95 -34.51 10.10
C GLU A 429 -24.41 -33.88 11.40
N CYS A 430 -25.29 -33.63 12.36
CA CYS A 430 -24.92 -32.94 13.60
C CYS A 430 -24.02 -33.80 14.51
N PRO A 431 -23.03 -33.20 15.19
CA PRO A 431 -22.18 -33.90 16.15
C PRO A 431 -23.00 -34.54 17.28
N LEU A 432 -22.44 -35.59 17.90
CA LEU A 432 -23.12 -36.45 18.88
C LEU A 432 -23.63 -35.75 20.16
N THR A 433 -23.27 -34.49 20.37
CA THR A 433 -23.72 -33.64 21.48
C THR A 433 -24.79 -32.63 21.06
N HIS A 434 -25.24 -32.67 19.81
CA HIS A 434 -26.16 -31.72 19.20
C HIS A 434 -27.36 -32.44 18.56
N PHE A 435 -28.54 -31.82 18.64
CA PHE A 435 -29.73 -32.21 17.88
C PHE A 435 -29.90 -31.28 16.68
N ASP A 436 -30.53 -31.79 15.62
CA ASP A 436 -30.82 -31.01 14.42
C ASP A 436 -32.14 -30.24 14.60
N ASN A 437 -32.11 -28.93 14.37
CA ASN A 437 -33.28 -28.07 14.35
C ASN A 437 -33.29 -27.23 13.06
N ASN A 438 -33.98 -27.71 12.02
CA ASN A 438 -34.07 -27.06 10.71
C ASN A 438 -32.69 -26.74 10.08
N ASN A 439 -31.84 -27.75 9.89
CA ASN A 439 -30.51 -27.66 9.26
C ASN A 439 -29.48 -26.84 10.07
N GLU A 440 -29.75 -26.66 11.36
CA GLU A 440 -28.87 -26.03 12.33
C GLU A 440 -28.64 -27.00 13.50
N CYS A 441 -27.38 -27.31 13.75
CA CYS A 441 -26.96 -28.28 14.76
C CYS A 441 -26.87 -27.59 16.13
N ARG A 442 -27.84 -27.87 17.00
CA ARG A 442 -28.04 -27.22 18.31
C ARG A 442 -27.65 -28.09 19.48
N LYS A 443 -27.07 -27.51 20.51
CA LYS A 443 -26.49 -28.28 21.64
C LYS A 443 -27.57 -28.89 22.53
N CYS A 444 -27.46 -30.17 22.88
CA CYS A 444 -28.40 -30.83 23.79
C CYS A 444 -28.29 -30.26 25.23
N SER A 445 -29.44 -30.00 25.88
CA SER A 445 -29.52 -29.30 27.18
C SER A 445 -29.46 -30.21 28.41
N SER A 446 -29.67 -31.53 28.27
CA SER A 446 -29.63 -32.46 29.40
C SER A 446 -28.98 -33.80 29.06
N PHE A 447 -28.08 -34.27 29.93
CA PHE A 447 -27.50 -35.60 29.90
C PHE A 447 -28.41 -36.53 30.73
N CYS A 448 -29.03 -37.54 30.13
CA CYS A 448 -29.86 -38.48 30.88
C CYS A 448 -28.96 -39.36 31.78
N LYS A 449 -29.20 -39.33 33.10
CA LYS A 449 -28.56 -40.24 34.08
C LYS A 449 -29.41 -41.49 34.22
N ASP A 450 -28.81 -42.67 34.02
CA ASP A 450 -29.44 -43.92 34.43
C ASP A 450 -29.48 -43.99 35.96
N VAL A 451 -30.70 -44.00 36.52
CA VAL A 451 -30.93 -44.42 37.90
C VAL A 451 -31.18 -45.93 37.83
N ARG A 452 -30.24 -46.72 38.37
CA ARG A 452 -30.47 -48.16 38.53
C ARG A 452 -31.67 -48.34 39.47
N ASP A 453 -32.62 -49.12 38.98
CA ASP A 453 -33.89 -49.55 39.57
C ASP A 453 -35.11 -48.65 39.27
N VAL A 454 -36.01 -49.25 38.47
CA VAL A 454 -37.37 -48.83 38.06
C VAL A 454 -37.49 -47.90 36.83
N GLY A 455 -37.30 -48.50 35.64
CA GLY A 455 -38.22 -48.38 34.49
C GLY A 455 -38.45 -47.05 33.76
N ALA A 456 -37.97 -45.89 34.23
CA ALA A 456 -38.15 -44.62 33.53
C ALA A 456 -36.87 -43.78 33.54
N ARG A 457 -36.36 -43.45 32.35
CA ARG A 457 -35.29 -42.44 32.16
C ARG A 457 -35.83 -41.08 32.58
N VAL A 458 -35.21 -40.43 33.55
CA VAL A 458 -35.54 -39.06 33.94
C VAL A 458 -34.42 -38.14 33.44
N CYS A 459 -34.70 -37.37 32.40
CA CYS A 459 -33.79 -36.33 31.90
C CYS A 459 -34.16 -35.01 32.60
N SER A 460 -33.18 -34.32 33.18
CA SER A 460 -33.39 -33.06 33.89
C SER A 460 -33.24 -31.87 32.94
N GLY A 461 -34.33 -31.47 32.29
CA GLY A 461 -34.43 -30.33 31.38
C GLY A 461 -35.90 -30.01 31.05
N PRO A 462 -36.23 -28.81 30.52
CA PRO A 462 -37.62 -28.35 30.38
C PRO A 462 -38.46 -29.11 29.34
N SER A 463 -37.84 -29.99 28.54
CA SER A 463 -38.50 -30.83 27.53
C SER A 463 -37.84 -32.21 27.53
N SER A 464 -38.64 -33.27 27.59
CA SER A 464 -38.19 -34.68 27.71
C SER A 464 -37.91 -35.36 26.36
N SER A 465 -37.80 -34.60 25.27
CA SER A 465 -37.67 -35.13 23.90
C SER A 465 -36.30 -34.97 23.24
N ASP A 466 -35.31 -34.36 23.91
CA ASP A 466 -34.21 -33.71 23.18
C ASP A 466 -32.90 -34.50 22.98
N CYS A 467 -32.69 -35.72 23.52
CA CYS A 467 -31.45 -36.49 23.23
C CYS A 467 -31.52 -37.95 23.74
N ASP A 468 -31.42 -38.99 22.88
CA ASP A 468 -31.81 -40.38 23.21
C ASP A 468 -30.73 -41.50 23.12
N THR A 469 -29.45 -41.22 22.82
CA THR A 469 -28.43 -42.30 22.64
C THR A 469 -27.06 -42.03 23.27
N CYS A 470 -26.50 -43.06 23.94
CA CYS A 470 -25.15 -43.03 24.55
C CYS A 470 -24.20 -43.97 23.78
N LYS A 471 -23.13 -43.41 23.19
CA LYS A 471 -22.22 -44.11 22.26
C LYS A 471 -21.04 -44.85 22.93
N TYR A 472 -20.66 -44.57 24.18
CA TYR A 472 -19.48 -45.16 24.84
C TYR A 472 -19.76 -45.68 26.26
N GLN A 473 -19.27 -46.89 26.59
CA GLN A 473 -19.43 -47.54 27.91
C GLN A 473 -18.08 -47.99 28.50
N HIS A 474 -17.88 -47.75 29.79
CA HIS A 474 -16.79 -48.33 30.59
C HIS A 474 -17.40 -48.96 31.86
N GLU A 475 -17.11 -50.24 32.11
CA GLU A 475 -17.68 -51.04 33.21
C GLU A 475 -19.22 -50.98 33.34
N GLY A 476 -19.95 -50.94 32.21
CA GLY A 476 -21.42 -50.90 32.22
C GLY A 476 -22.01 -49.58 32.75
N ARG A 477 -21.23 -48.49 32.72
CA ARG A 477 -21.70 -47.11 32.86
C ARG A 477 -21.40 -46.32 31.58
N CYS A 478 -22.35 -45.51 31.17
CA CYS A 478 -22.13 -44.49 30.15
C CYS A 478 -21.19 -43.41 30.70
N LEU A 479 -20.09 -43.17 30.00
CA LEU A 479 -19.17 -42.07 30.32
C LEU A 479 -19.38 -40.94 29.31
N GLN A 480 -19.41 -39.69 29.81
CA GLN A 480 -19.02 -38.53 29.01
C GLN A 480 -17.59 -38.82 28.54
N GLY A 481 -17.27 -38.62 27.25
CA GLY A 481 -15.91 -38.84 26.72
C GLY A 481 -14.84 -37.97 27.42
N CYS A 482 -13.64 -37.87 26.84
CA CYS A 482 -12.64 -36.95 27.40
C CYS A 482 -13.18 -35.51 27.43
N SER A 483 -12.84 -34.78 28.50
CA SER A 483 -13.28 -33.39 28.62
C SER A 483 -12.68 -32.55 27.49
N PRO A 484 -13.36 -31.50 27.01
CA PRO A 484 -12.80 -30.57 26.03
C PRO A 484 -11.37 -30.15 26.42
N GLY A 485 -10.47 -30.11 25.44
CA GLY A 485 -9.05 -29.83 25.66
C GLY A 485 -8.19 -31.06 25.98
N GLN A 486 -8.83 -32.23 26.05
CA GLN A 486 -8.15 -33.51 26.22
C GLN A 486 -8.51 -34.46 25.07
N LYS A 487 -7.55 -35.28 24.64
CA LYS A 487 -7.73 -36.36 23.67
C LYS A 487 -7.71 -37.73 24.33
N ALA A 488 -8.49 -38.67 23.80
CA ALA A 488 -8.46 -40.06 24.25
C ALA A 488 -7.27 -40.80 23.60
N VAL A 489 -6.42 -41.44 24.42
CA VAL A 489 -5.32 -42.29 23.95
C VAL A 489 -5.57 -43.73 24.41
N GLY A 490 -5.63 -44.67 23.48
CA GLY A 490 -6.00 -46.07 23.77
C GLY A 490 -4.81 -46.99 24.06
N GLU A 491 -4.93 -47.80 25.12
CA GLU A 491 -4.14 -49.02 25.32
C GLU A 491 -5.09 -50.17 25.71
N SER A 492 -5.17 -51.20 24.86
CA SER A 492 -5.78 -52.53 25.14
C SER A 492 -7.16 -52.51 25.85
N GLY A 493 -8.15 -51.80 25.30
CA GLY A 493 -9.54 -51.80 25.80
C GLY A 493 -9.80 -50.84 26.96
N THR A 494 -8.79 -50.05 27.35
CA THR A 494 -8.88 -48.93 28.30
C THR A 494 -8.37 -47.65 27.63
N PHE A 495 -8.99 -46.50 27.91
CA PHE A 495 -8.55 -45.21 27.37
C PHE A 495 -8.12 -44.26 28.49
N ILE A 496 -7.14 -43.40 28.20
CA ILE A 496 -6.62 -42.37 29.13
C ILE A 496 -6.71 -41.01 28.43
N CYS A 497 -7.25 -39.99 29.11
CA CYS A 497 -7.34 -38.63 28.57
C CYS A 497 -6.02 -37.86 28.78
N ARG A 498 -5.45 -37.29 27.71
CA ARG A 498 -4.27 -36.40 27.77
C ARG A 498 -4.61 -35.01 27.26
N GLN A 499 -4.06 -33.98 27.89
CA GLN A 499 -4.17 -32.59 27.41
C GLN A 499 -3.54 -32.44 26.02
N CYS A 500 -4.19 -31.64 25.18
CA CYS A 500 -3.73 -31.40 23.82
C CYS A 500 -2.55 -30.42 23.77
N GLN A 501 -1.75 -30.49 22.71
CA GLN A 501 -0.55 -29.65 22.58
C GLN A 501 -0.89 -28.16 22.45
N ALA A 502 0.01 -27.30 22.91
CA ALA A 502 -0.11 -25.85 22.66
C ALA A 502 -0.09 -25.59 21.15
N GLY A 503 -0.95 -24.68 20.70
CA GLY A 503 -1.20 -24.43 19.27
C GLY A 503 -2.13 -25.42 18.59
N HIS A 504 -2.79 -26.32 19.33
CA HIS A 504 -3.79 -27.26 18.82
C HIS A 504 -5.10 -27.16 19.62
N GLU A 505 -6.21 -27.55 18.99
CA GLU A 505 -7.53 -27.64 19.63
C GLU A 505 -8.06 -29.08 19.66
N CYS A 506 -8.82 -29.36 20.72
CA CYS A 506 -9.55 -30.61 20.92
C CYS A 506 -10.94 -30.31 21.46
N LYS A 507 -11.94 -30.25 20.57
CA LYS A 507 -13.27 -29.73 20.91
C LYS A 507 -14.07 -30.71 21.79
N LEU A 508 -13.98 -32.03 21.57
CA LEU A 508 -14.89 -33.03 22.19
C LEU A 508 -14.28 -34.42 22.45
N GLY A 509 -13.02 -34.50 22.90
CA GLY A 509 -12.41 -35.79 23.21
C GLY A 509 -12.07 -36.63 21.96
N ASP A 510 -11.79 -35.96 20.85
CA ASP A 510 -11.42 -36.59 19.58
C ASP A 510 -10.15 -37.43 19.67
N GLU A 511 -10.06 -38.46 18.82
CA GLU A 511 -8.85 -39.29 18.69
C GLU A 511 -7.70 -38.54 17.99
N ARG A 512 -7.95 -37.34 17.44
CA ARG A 512 -7.00 -36.54 16.65
C ARG A 512 -6.98 -35.08 17.11
N GLU A 513 -5.79 -34.50 17.19
CA GLU A 513 -5.57 -33.07 17.52
C GLU A 513 -5.54 -32.24 16.24
N ASP A 514 -6.28 -31.14 16.21
CA ASP A 514 -6.31 -30.21 15.08
C ASP A 514 -5.38 -29.02 15.32
N ILE A 515 -4.54 -28.70 14.32
CA ILE A 515 -3.57 -27.60 14.40
C ILE A 515 -4.30 -26.26 14.26
N CYS A 516 -4.04 -25.31 15.16
CA CYS A 516 -4.54 -23.95 15.01
C CYS A 516 -3.94 -23.28 13.78
N ALA A 517 -4.79 -22.84 12.85
CA ALA A 517 -4.36 -22.14 11.65
C ALA A 517 -3.71 -20.79 11.99
N ALA A 518 -2.87 -20.27 11.11
CA ALA A 518 -2.31 -18.93 11.27
C ALA A 518 -3.44 -17.89 11.46
N GLY A 519 -3.22 -16.91 12.32
CA GLY A 519 -4.24 -15.94 12.72
C GLY A 519 -5.08 -16.41 13.91
N THR A 520 -4.96 -17.66 14.32
CA THR A 520 -5.57 -18.19 15.55
C THR A 520 -4.50 -18.66 16.53
N ALA A 521 -4.85 -18.74 17.81
CA ALA A 521 -4.02 -19.30 18.85
C ALA A 521 -4.86 -20.20 19.77
N SER A 522 -4.28 -21.30 20.24
CA SER A 522 -5.00 -22.19 21.16
C SER A 522 -5.31 -21.46 22.47
N ASN A 523 -6.56 -21.51 22.93
CA ASN A 523 -6.95 -20.96 24.22
C ASN A 523 -6.26 -21.70 25.39
N ASP A 524 -6.34 -21.16 26.61
CA ASP A 524 -5.62 -21.68 27.78
C ASP A 524 -5.94 -23.15 28.09
N ASN A 525 -7.17 -23.58 27.81
CA ASN A 525 -7.64 -24.95 28.05
C ASN A 525 -7.51 -25.87 26.82
N ARG A 526 -6.94 -25.39 25.70
CA ARG A 526 -6.72 -26.13 24.43
C ARG A 526 -7.99 -26.73 23.81
N THR A 527 -9.14 -26.14 24.10
CA THR A 527 -10.45 -26.58 23.62
C THR A 527 -10.82 -25.94 22.29
N ALA A 528 -10.19 -24.81 21.95
CA ALA A 528 -10.48 -24.02 20.76
C ALA A 528 -9.27 -23.21 20.29
N CYS A 529 -9.19 -22.97 18.98
CA CYS A 529 -8.29 -22.03 18.35
C CYS A 529 -8.98 -20.66 18.24
N GLU A 530 -8.60 -19.74 19.12
CA GLU A 530 -9.21 -18.41 19.19
C GLU A 530 -8.55 -17.45 18.20
N PRO A 531 -9.33 -16.74 17.39
CA PRO A 531 -8.79 -15.73 16.47
C PRO A 531 -8.22 -14.55 17.25
N CYS A 532 -7.08 -14.05 16.80
CA CYS A 532 -6.49 -12.84 17.36
C CYS A 532 -7.44 -11.64 17.26
N ALA A 533 -7.68 -10.96 18.38
CA ALA A 533 -8.58 -9.82 18.47
C ALA A 533 -8.03 -8.58 17.73
N ALA A 534 -8.86 -7.54 17.61
CA ALA A 534 -8.43 -6.27 16.98
C ALA A 534 -7.22 -5.69 17.70
N GLY A 535 -6.26 -5.21 16.91
CA GLY A 535 -4.94 -4.83 17.40
C GLY A 535 -4.00 -6.00 17.72
N LEU A 536 -4.36 -7.26 17.44
CA LEU A 536 -3.50 -8.45 17.63
C LEU A 536 -3.39 -9.29 16.32
N PHE A 537 -2.35 -10.13 16.20
CA PHE A 537 -2.10 -11.02 15.05
C PHE A 537 -1.32 -12.32 15.41
N SER A 538 -1.31 -13.32 14.52
CA SER A 538 -0.50 -14.56 14.62
C SER A 538 -0.02 -15.05 13.23
N GLY A 539 1.29 -15.06 13.00
CA GLY A 539 1.86 -15.25 11.65
C GLY A 539 2.01 -16.69 11.15
N SER A 540 1.90 -17.71 12.00
CA SER A 540 2.16 -19.12 11.65
C SER A 540 1.18 -20.09 12.31
N ALA A 541 0.87 -21.21 11.65
CA ALA A 541 0.07 -22.28 12.22
C ALA A 541 0.74 -22.90 13.46
N GLY A 542 -0.05 -23.34 14.44
CA GLY A 542 0.44 -23.89 15.71
C GLY A 542 0.86 -22.84 16.74
N ALA A 543 0.42 -21.58 16.59
CA ALA A 543 0.75 -20.53 17.55
C ALA A 543 0.05 -20.73 18.90
N ALA A 544 0.80 -20.57 19.99
CA ALA A 544 0.27 -20.71 21.35
C ALA A 544 -0.42 -19.44 21.89
N SER A 545 -0.16 -18.27 21.31
CA SER A 545 -0.74 -16.97 21.71
C SER A 545 -0.64 -15.90 20.61
N CYS A 546 -1.53 -14.89 20.63
CA CYS A 546 -1.55 -13.75 19.71
C CYS A 546 -0.62 -12.59 20.13
N GLN A 547 -0.12 -11.81 19.16
CA GLN A 547 0.85 -10.70 19.34
C GLN A 547 0.23 -9.33 18.98
N GLN A 548 0.62 -8.23 19.64
CA GLN A 548 0.08 -6.88 19.36
C GLN A 548 0.57 -6.25 18.05
N CYS A 549 -0.30 -5.46 17.42
CA CYS A 549 0.01 -4.66 16.27
C CYS A 549 0.89 -3.46 16.65
N PRO A 550 2.03 -3.27 15.97
CA PRO A 550 2.90 -2.15 16.25
C PRO A 550 2.28 -0.80 15.83
N PRO A 551 2.70 0.35 16.41
CA PRO A 551 2.24 1.68 16.02
C PRO A 551 2.36 1.96 14.52
N GLY A 552 1.44 2.77 13.97
CA GLY A 552 1.34 3.00 12.52
C GLY A 552 0.74 1.83 11.76
N THR A 553 0.40 0.74 12.47
CA THR A 553 -0.37 -0.38 11.96
C THR A 553 -1.59 -0.60 12.84
N TYR A 554 -2.59 -1.25 12.27
CA TYR A 554 -3.84 -1.59 12.92
C TYR A 554 -4.26 -2.97 12.45
N SER A 555 -4.98 -3.70 13.28
CA SER A 555 -5.78 -4.82 12.81
C SER A 555 -7.20 -4.61 13.27
N THR A 556 -8.14 -4.78 12.35
CA THR A 556 -9.56 -4.60 12.62
C THR A 556 -10.15 -5.76 13.45
N GLY A 557 -9.34 -6.79 13.73
CA GLY A 557 -9.71 -8.01 14.46
C GLY A 557 -10.22 -9.14 13.56
N GLY A 558 -10.33 -10.35 14.13
CA GLY A 558 -10.87 -11.53 13.43
C GLY A 558 -9.82 -12.52 12.95
N GLY A 559 -8.72 -12.68 13.69
CA GLY A 559 -7.72 -13.70 13.37
C GLY A 559 -6.69 -13.23 12.35
N SER A 560 -6.24 -11.99 12.47
CA SER A 560 -5.27 -11.42 11.57
C SER A 560 -3.96 -12.20 11.59
N THR A 561 -3.45 -12.56 10.41
CA THR A 561 -2.13 -13.19 10.27
C THR A 561 -0.99 -12.16 10.23
N ARG A 562 -1.33 -10.88 10.08
CA ARG A 562 -0.43 -9.70 10.07
C ARG A 562 -1.23 -8.41 10.33
N CYS A 563 -0.55 -7.34 10.75
CA CYS A 563 -1.15 -6.01 10.95
C CYS A 563 -1.06 -5.12 9.69
N SER A 564 -2.06 -4.27 9.46
CA SER A 564 -2.21 -3.39 8.30
C SER A 564 -1.70 -1.98 8.60
N THR A 565 -0.91 -1.36 7.73
CA THR A 565 -0.46 0.03 7.91
C THR A 565 -1.57 1.06 7.68
N CYS A 566 -1.54 2.18 8.40
CA CYS A 566 -2.51 3.26 8.20
C CYS A 566 -2.46 3.88 6.79
N PRO A 567 -3.62 4.24 6.19
CA PRO A 567 -3.69 4.98 4.93
C PRO A 567 -2.97 6.33 4.95
N ALA A 568 -2.59 6.83 3.77
CA ALA A 568 -2.02 8.17 3.62
C ALA A 568 -2.96 9.23 4.19
N GLU A 569 -2.38 10.23 4.86
CA GLU A 569 -3.10 11.29 5.60
C GLU A 569 -3.83 10.81 6.88
N THR A 570 -3.50 9.60 7.38
CA THR A 570 -4.04 9.04 8.64
C THR A 570 -2.99 8.31 9.50
N TYR A 571 -3.24 8.09 10.80
CA TYR A 571 -2.30 7.42 11.73
C TYR A 571 -3.01 6.57 12.82
N SER A 572 -2.31 5.59 13.44
CA SER A 572 -2.83 4.71 14.52
C SER A 572 -1.76 4.38 15.60
N ASN A 573 -2.21 3.99 16.80
CA ASN A 573 -1.35 3.60 17.93
C ASN A 573 -1.10 2.07 17.99
N ALA A 574 -0.22 1.59 18.89
CA ALA A 574 -0.03 0.15 19.12
C ALA A 574 -1.35 -0.51 19.57
N GLY A 575 -1.68 -1.65 18.99
CA GLY A 575 -2.95 -2.33 19.25
C GLY A 575 -4.20 -1.60 18.74
N ALA A 576 -4.04 -0.56 17.91
CA ALA A 576 -5.17 0.17 17.36
C ALA A 576 -5.90 -0.63 16.26
N SER A 577 -7.14 -0.22 16.01
CA SER A 577 -8.03 -0.85 15.03
C SER A 577 -8.45 0.09 13.87
N THR A 578 -8.09 1.39 13.86
CA THR A 578 -8.43 2.42 12.82
C THR A 578 -7.45 3.64 12.77
N CYS A 579 -7.64 4.61 11.83
CA CYS A 579 -6.76 5.80 11.57
C CYS A 579 -7.50 7.17 11.23
N GLU A 580 -6.95 8.41 11.47
CA GLU A 580 -7.63 9.80 11.44
C GLU A 580 -6.91 11.06 10.72
N GLY A 581 -7.56 12.23 10.32
CA GLY A 581 -7.02 13.43 9.48
C GLY A 581 -7.39 14.98 9.75
N CYS A 582 -7.05 16.02 8.89
CA CYS A 582 -7.08 17.56 9.07
C CYS A 582 -8.31 18.41 8.52
N HIS A 583 -8.46 19.71 8.92
CA HIS A 583 -9.54 20.69 8.52
C HIS A 583 -9.52 21.21 7.05
N ALA A 584 -10.68 21.64 6.51
CA ALA A 584 -10.86 22.07 5.12
C ALA A 584 -10.01 23.28 4.68
N GLY A 585 -9.31 23.13 3.54
CA GLY A 585 -8.45 24.17 2.96
C GLY A 585 -7.05 24.27 3.57
N TYR A 586 -6.76 23.48 4.60
CA TYR A 586 -5.42 23.30 5.15
C TYR A 586 -4.77 22.04 4.59
N ARG A 587 -3.45 22.09 4.38
CA ARG A 587 -2.65 20.96 3.89
C ARG A 587 -1.83 20.37 5.04
N VAL A 588 -1.90 19.05 5.21
CA VAL A 588 -1.05 18.32 6.15
C VAL A 588 0.39 18.45 5.68
N HIS A 589 1.28 18.82 6.59
CA HIS A 589 2.72 18.66 6.41
C HIS A 589 3.33 18.29 7.76
N LEU A 590 3.86 17.07 7.84
CA LEU A 590 4.25 16.45 9.11
C LEU A 590 3.06 16.45 10.09
N ALA A 591 3.26 16.87 11.34
CA ALA A 591 2.24 16.88 12.39
C ALA A 591 1.46 18.21 12.51
N ASN A 592 1.46 19.04 11.48
CA ASN A 592 0.76 20.33 11.45
C ASN A 592 -0.05 20.50 10.17
N CYS A 593 -1.14 21.26 10.24
CA CYS A 593 -1.91 21.66 9.06
C CYS A 593 -1.52 23.11 8.67
N TYR A 594 -1.28 23.41 7.39
CA TYR A 594 -0.87 24.74 6.92
C TYR A 594 -1.74 25.31 5.80
N LYS A 595 -1.86 26.64 5.73
CA LYS A 595 -2.60 27.35 4.67
C LYS A 595 -2.02 28.72 4.41
N ALA A 596 -1.81 29.07 3.13
CA ALA A 596 -1.41 30.41 2.71
C ALA A 596 -2.62 31.26 2.31
N PHE A 597 -2.58 32.55 2.63
CA PHE A 597 -3.66 33.52 2.39
C PHE A 597 -3.16 34.66 1.49
N ASN A 598 -3.99 35.08 0.54
CA ASN A 598 -3.71 36.16 -0.42
C ASN A 598 -4.36 37.50 -0.02
N ASP A 599 -4.66 37.69 1.27
CA ASP A 599 -5.14 38.95 1.83
C ASP A 599 -3.97 39.74 2.41
N LYS A 600 -3.70 40.95 1.93
CA LYS A 600 -2.61 41.78 2.47
C LYS A 600 -2.96 42.31 3.87
N LYS A 601 -2.15 41.96 4.87
CA LYS A 601 -2.39 42.30 6.29
C LYS A 601 -1.09 42.70 6.99
N SER A 602 -1.21 43.47 8.08
CA SER A 602 -0.07 43.71 8.96
C SER A 602 0.29 42.41 9.68
N TYR A 603 1.49 42.31 10.25
CA TYR A 603 1.91 41.12 10.98
C TYR A 603 0.90 40.73 12.08
N VAL A 604 0.44 41.72 12.86
CA VAL A 604 -0.51 41.53 13.96
C VAL A 604 -1.89 41.09 13.45
N ASP A 605 -2.37 41.70 12.38
CA ASP A 605 -3.66 41.35 11.76
C ASP A 605 -3.62 39.93 11.18
N ALA A 606 -2.53 39.57 10.49
CA ALA A 606 -2.32 38.23 9.94
C ALA A 606 -2.25 37.17 11.04
N ALA A 607 -1.51 37.43 12.12
CA ALA A 607 -1.48 36.59 13.30
C ALA A 607 -2.87 36.43 13.96
N SER A 608 -3.72 37.46 13.89
CA SER A 608 -5.10 37.37 14.38
C SER A 608 -5.97 36.46 13.53
N VAL A 609 -5.79 36.44 12.20
CA VAL A 609 -6.51 35.52 11.31
C VAL A 609 -6.12 34.08 11.62
N CYS A 610 -4.82 33.78 11.73
CA CYS A 610 -4.38 32.43 12.05
C CYS A 610 -4.86 31.95 13.41
N ARG A 611 -4.94 32.85 14.41
CA ARG A 611 -5.53 32.55 15.72
C ARG A 611 -7.02 32.24 15.64
N ALA A 612 -7.77 32.96 14.80
CA ALA A 612 -9.20 32.70 14.61
C ALA A 612 -9.47 31.31 13.99
N ASP A 613 -8.56 30.82 13.15
CA ASP A 613 -8.63 29.47 12.58
C ASP A 613 -8.20 28.37 13.58
N GLY A 614 -7.73 28.72 14.78
CA GLY A 614 -7.26 27.75 15.79
C GLY A 614 -5.76 27.46 15.73
N GLY A 615 -4.97 28.35 15.11
CA GLY A 615 -3.54 28.22 14.95
C GLY A 615 -2.77 29.53 15.15
N ARG A 616 -1.70 29.69 14.39
CA ARG A 616 -0.77 30.83 14.46
C ARG A 616 -0.08 31.04 13.11
N LEU A 617 0.68 32.12 12.95
CA LEU A 617 1.56 32.26 11.78
C LEU A 617 2.55 31.09 11.72
N ALA A 618 2.85 30.63 10.51
CA ALA A 618 3.68 29.46 10.27
C ALA A 618 5.12 29.69 10.77
N THR A 619 5.65 28.75 11.54
CA THR A 619 6.98 28.80 12.14
C THR A 619 7.87 27.76 11.46
N PRO A 620 8.57 28.09 10.36
CA PRO A 620 9.51 27.16 9.74
C PRO A 620 10.70 26.92 10.68
N ARG A 621 10.70 25.77 11.35
CA ARG A 621 11.72 25.35 12.33
C ARG A 621 12.82 24.47 11.75
N ASP A 622 12.60 23.99 10.53
CA ASP A 622 13.50 23.09 9.85
C ASP A 622 13.40 23.30 8.32
N LYS A 623 14.38 22.77 7.60
CA LYS A 623 14.49 22.90 6.15
C LYS A 623 13.31 22.29 5.39
N ILE A 624 12.74 21.20 5.90
CA ILE A 624 11.65 20.45 5.25
C ILE A 624 10.38 21.29 5.30
N THR A 625 10.02 21.77 6.50
CA THR A 625 8.90 22.69 6.72
C THR A 625 9.08 23.95 5.90
N ASN A 626 10.27 24.57 5.92
CA ASN A 626 10.54 25.78 5.16
C ASN A 626 10.32 25.61 3.65
N GLN A 627 10.83 24.51 3.07
CA GLN A 627 10.65 24.23 1.65
C GLN A 627 9.17 24.01 1.30
N PHE A 628 8.43 23.33 2.16
CA PHE A 628 6.99 23.16 1.99
C PHE A 628 6.23 24.49 2.02
N LEU A 629 6.57 25.41 2.94
CA LEU A 629 5.97 26.75 2.97
C LEU A 629 6.30 27.56 1.71
N ILE A 630 7.50 27.41 1.14
CA ILE A 630 7.90 28.01 -0.14
C ILE A 630 7.02 27.47 -1.28
N THR A 631 6.82 26.15 -1.36
CA THR A 631 5.92 25.55 -2.35
C THR A 631 4.49 26.06 -2.18
N LEU A 632 4.04 26.20 -0.93
CA LEU A 632 2.69 26.67 -0.61
C LEU A 632 2.47 28.12 -1.02
N LYS A 633 3.43 29.02 -0.73
CA LYS A 633 3.34 30.43 -1.07
C LYS A 633 3.47 30.67 -2.58
N ASN A 634 4.42 30.00 -3.25
CA ASN A 634 4.67 30.19 -4.69
C ASN A 634 3.53 29.64 -5.55
N LYS A 635 2.84 28.60 -5.08
CA LYS A 635 1.61 28.11 -5.73
C LYS A 635 0.48 29.14 -5.66
N LEU A 636 0.43 29.94 -4.60
CA LEU A 636 -0.59 30.97 -4.42
C LEU A 636 -0.25 32.24 -5.20
N ASP A 637 0.96 32.76 -5.02
CA ASP A 637 1.53 33.91 -5.73
C ASP A 637 3.05 33.95 -5.50
N ASP A 638 3.84 33.68 -6.54
CA ASP A 638 5.30 33.62 -6.45
C ASP A 638 5.97 35.01 -6.54
N SER A 639 5.21 36.06 -6.85
CA SER A 639 5.66 37.45 -6.95
C SER A 639 5.46 38.25 -5.67
N SER A 640 4.76 37.68 -4.68
CA SER A 640 4.41 38.35 -3.42
C SER A 640 5.27 37.90 -2.24
N TRP A 641 5.29 38.73 -1.19
CA TRP A 641 5.98 38.46 0.09
C TRP A 641 5.00 37.93 1.14
N PHE A 642 5.48 37.07 2.04
CA PHE A 642 4.63 36.35 2.99
C PHE A 642 5.16 36.41 4.42
N TRP A 643 4.31 36.82 5.37
CA TRP A 643 4.62 36.79 6.79
C TRP A 643 4.87 35.37 7.31
N LEU A 644 5.89 35.27 8.16
CA LEU A 644 6.23 34.09 8.95
C LEU A 644 6.04 34.38 10.44
N GLY A 645 5.84 33.34 11.24
CA GLY A 645 5.59 33.45 12.67
C GLY A 645 6.85 33.68 13.50
N MET A 646 7.67 34.69 13.17
CA MET A 646 8.81 35.10 13.98
C MET A 646 8.95 36.62 14.03
N ASP A 647 9.48 37.12 15.15
CA ASP A 647 9.71 38.55 15.41
C ASP A 647 10.77 38.75 16.51
N ASP A 648 11.35 39.95 16.58
CA ASP A 648 12.27 40.36 17.66
C ASP A 648 11.82 41.64 18.40
N ARG A 649 10.55 42.07 18.21
CA ARG A 649 9.92 43.22 18.88
C ARG A 649 10.08 43.26 20.40
N GLY A 650 10.22 42.09 21.03
CA GLY A 650 10.43 41.97 22.47
C GLY A 650 11.84 42.37 22.93
N ARG A 651 12.84 42.24 22.05
CA ARG A 651 14.22 42.67 22.26
C ARG A 651 14.98 42.60 20.92
N GLU A 652 15.37 43.77 20.42
CA GLU A 652 16.20 43.95 19.23
C GLU A 652 17.35 42.92 19.14
N GLY A 653 17.47 42.26 17.99
CA GLY A 653 18.49 41.26 17.70
C GLY A 653 18.28 39.90 18.40
N SER A 654 17.16 39.72 19.13
CA SER A 654 16.80 38.47 19.80
C SER A 654 15.54 37.85 19.20
N TRP A 655 15.65 37.41 17.95
CA TRP A 655 14.58 36.75 17.20
C TRP A 655 13.97 35.53 17.91
N ARG A 656 12.64 35.50 17.90
CA ARG A 656 11.82 34.43 18.49
C ARG A 656 10.69 34.07 17.55
N TYR A 657 10.26 32.82 17.62
CA TYR A 657 8.99 32.43 17.02
C TYR A 657 7.83 33.05 17.81
N ILE A 658 6.67 33.12 17.19
CA ILE A 658 5.45 33.71 17.75
C ILE A 658 4.91 32.97 19.00
N ASP A 659 5.43 31.79 19.32
CA ASP A 659 5.19 31.08 20.60
C ASP A 659 6.21 31.44 21.70
N GLY A 660 7.11 32.39 21.45
CA GLY A 660 8.11 32.86 22.39
C GLY A 660 9.41 32.04 22.43
N THR A 661 9.47 30.90 21.75
CA THR A 661 10.70 30.11 21.64
C THR A 661 11.76 30.84 20.81
N ARG A 662 13.04 30.66 21.15
CA ARG A 662 14.13 31.24 20.34
C ARG A 662 14.23 30.52 19.00
N LEU A 663 14.74 31.21 17.98
CA LEU A 663 15.12 30.55 16.73
C LEU A 663 16.22 29.50 17.00
N GLY A 664 16.11 28.36 16.33
CA GLY A 664 17.10 27.27 16.40
C GLY A 664 18.27 27.49 15.44
N GLU A 665 19.03 26.43 15.12
CA GLU A 665 20.16 26.50 14.18
C GLU A 665 19.72 26.74 12.72
N PHE A 666 18.48 26.39 12.38
CA PHE A 666 17.91 26.61 11.05
C PHE A 666 17.36 28.04 10.91
N GLN A 667 18.12 28.90 10.25
CA GLN A 667 17.78 30.31 10.03
C GLN A 667 18.20 30.77 8.61
N PRO A 668 17.44 30.43 7.56
CA PRO A 668 17.75 30.75 6.16
C PRO A 668 17.45 32.22 5.82
N TRP A 669 18.07 33.15 6.57
CA TRP A 669 18.08 34.57 6.23
C TRP A 669 18.77 34.81 4.90
N ALA A 670 18.26 35.76 4.11
CA ALA A 670 18.93 36.17 2.88
C ALA A 670 20.31 36.76 3.20
N PRO A 671 21.28 36.71 2.27
CA PRO A 671 22.60 37.28 2.51
C PRO A 671 22.52 38.76 2.91
N GLY A 672 22.95 39.07 4.14
CA GLY A 672 22.90 40.41 4.72
C GLY A 672 21.76 40.63 5.71
N GLU A 673 20.81 39.71 5.81
CA GLU A 673 19.66 39.76 6.73
C GLU A 673 19.90 38.95 8.01
N PRO A 674 19.20 39.26 9.12
CA PRO A 674 18.34 40.44 9.31
C PRO A 674 19.19 41.72 9.43
N ASN A 675 18.80 42.79 8.73
CA ASN A 675 19.61 44.01 8.61
C ASN A 675 19.11 45.22 9.42
N GLN A 676 17.91 45.12 10.00
CA GLN A 676 17.21 46.15 10.74
C GLN A 676 17.08 47.46 9.95
N HIS A 677 16.55 47.38 8.72
CA HIS A 677 16.55 48.53 7.80
C HIS A 677 15.73 49.68 8.37
N GLY A 678 16.33 50.85 8.52
CA GLY A 678 15.63 52.02 9.08
C GLY A 678 15.30 51.93 10.57
N GLY A 679 15.77 50.89 11.29
CA GLY A 679 15.66 50.78 12.75
C GLY A 679 14.33 50.26 13.29
N ASN A 680 13.50 49.59 12.47
CA ASN A 680 12.13 49.17 12.87
C ASN A 680 11.62 47.93 12.10
N GLU A 681 12.51 47.06 11.61
CA GLU A 681 12.14 45.86 10.82
C GLU A 681 12.00 44.62 11.70
N ASP A 682 11.08 44.62 12.65
CA ASP A 682 11.10 43.59 13.71
C ASP A 682 10.36 42.28 13.38
N CYS A 683 9.84 42.09 12.16
CA CYS A 683 8.98 40.96 11.79
C CYS A 683 9.49 40.14 10.59
N GLY A 684 9.50 38.81 10.72
CA GLY A 684 10.08 37.92 9.72
C GLY A 684 9.12 37.57 8.57
N MET A 685 9.62 37.56 7.34
CA MET A 685 8.87 37.24 6.14
C MET A 685 9.70 36.50 5.10
N PHE A 686 9.03 35.88 4.12
CA PHE A 686 9.65 35.34 2.92
C PHE A 686 9.72 36.36 1.78
N TYR A 687 10.89 36.47 1.15
CA TYR A 687 11.01 37.13 -0.15
C TYR A 687 10.19 36.42 -1.26
N GLN A 688 9.87 37.17 -2.30
CA GLN A 688 9.34 36.63 -3.56
C GLN A 688 10.34 35.68 -4.24
N ASN A 689 9.85 34.89 -5.17
CA ASN A 689 10.65 34.09 -6.09
C ASN A 689 11.55 35.02 -6.94
N PRO A 690 12.83 34.70 -7.25
CA PRO A 690 13.55 33.45 -6.98
C PRO A 690 14.21 33.31 -5.61
N ARG A 691 14.22 34.35 -4.77
CA ARG A 691 14.98 34.32 -3.50
C ARG A 691 14.41 33.30 -2.53
N ASN A 692 13.15 33.44 -2.15
CA ASN A 692 12.48 32.57 -1.17
C ASN A 692 13.17 32.45 0.22
N ASP A 693 14.23 33.21 0.47
CA ASP A 693 14.91 33.31 1.76
C ASP A 693 14.16 34.26 2.71
N TRP A 694 14.53 34.26 4.00
CA TRP A 694 13.91 35.13 5.01
C TRP A 694 14.44 36.55 4.96
N ASN A 695 13.57 37.50 5.30
CA ASN A 695 13.85 38.92 5.48
C ASN A 695 13.16 39.43 6.74
N ASP A 696 13.77 40.38 7.42
CA ASP A 696 13.15 41.19 8.46
C ASP A 696 12.41 42.37 7.82
N GLN A 697 11.25 42.77 8.34
CA GLN A 697 10.40 43.76 7.70
C GLN A 697 9.56 44.51 8.74
N ASP A 698 9.23 45.77 8.45
CA ASP A 698 8.36 46.58 9.29
C ASP A 698 7.03 45.86 9.49
N CYS A 699 6.72 45.51 10.73
CA CYS A 699 5.53 44.77 11.12
C CYS A 699 4.22 45.42 10.66
N SER A 700 4.21 46.72 10.36
CA SER A 700 3.07 47.48 9.86
C SER A 700 2.81 47.29 8.36
N SER A 701 3.80 46.80 7.60
CA SER A 701 3.69 46.48 6.17
C SER A 701 2.55 45.49 5.89
N LYS A 702 1.89 45.65 4.75
CA LYS A 702 0.74 44.82 4.36
C LYS A 702 1.17 43.72 3.38
N LEU A 703 1.44 42.51 3.90
CA LEU A 703 1.90 41.35 3.12
C LEU A 703 0.88 40.21 3.17
N TYR A 704 1.05 39.22 2.28
CA TYR A 704 0.35 37.93 2.41
C TYR A 704 0.90 37.14 3.61
N PHE A 705 0.28 36.03 3.98
CA PHE A 705 0.69 35.31 5.19
C PHE A 705 0.37 33.82 5.13
N ILE A 706 1.04 33.05 5.99
CA ILE A 706 0.84 31.59 6.08
C ILE A 706 0.47 31.24 7.51
N CYS A 707 -0.61 30.50 7.69
CA CYS A 707 -1.04 29.97 8.97
C CYS A 707 -0.60 28.51 9.14
N GLN A 708 -0.31 28.14 10.37
CA GLN A 708 -0.11 26.76 10.83
C GLN A 708 -1.08 26.47 11.99
N MET A 709 -1.60 25.26 12.04
CA MET A 709 -2.41 24.76 13.15
C MET A 709 -1.79 23.47 13.68
N PRO A 710 -1.68 23.33 15.01
CA PRO A 710 -1.37 22.03 15.59
C PRO A 710 -2.46 21.03 15.21
N PHE A 711 -2.06 19.79 14.94
CA PHE A 711 -3.01 18.70 14.73
C PHE A 711 -3.92 18.58 15.97
N LYS A 712 -5.24 18.65 15.80
CA LYS A 712 -6.21 18.57 16.91
C LYS A 712 -6.08 17.19 17.59
N THR A 713 -5.43 17.14 18.74
CA THR A 713 -5.62 16.08 19.74
C THR A 713 -6.81 16.49 20.61
N ASN A 714 -8.04 16.23 20.19
CA ASN A 714 -9.20 16.68 20.96
C ASN A 714 -10.23 15.61 21.34
N GLU A 715 -9.87 14.31 21.30
CA GLU A 715 -10.74 13.27 21.88
C GLU A 715 -10.05 12.30 22.86
N ASP A 716 -8.72 12.19 22.90
CA ASP A 716 -8.03 11.22 23.80
C ASP A 716 -7.57 11.78 25.15
N VAL A 717 -7.64 13.11 25.36
CA VAL A 717 -7.04 13.76 26.54
C VAL A 717 -7.92 14.90 27.07
N THR A 718 -8.23 14.89 28.37
CA THR A 718 -8.92 16.00 29.06
C THR A 718 -7.95 16.75 29.96
N SER A 719 -7.84 18.08 29.81
CA SER A 719 -7.10 18.88 30.79
C SER A 719 -7.84 18.86 32.13
N LEU A 720 -7.11 18.47 33.17
CA LEU A 720 -7.56 18.54 34.56
C LEU A 720 -7.13 19.84 35.24
N GLY A 721 -6.45 20.72 34.50
CA GLY A 721 -6.02 22.05 34.91
C GLY A 721 -4.64 22.10 35.56
N CYS A 722 -4.37 23.22 36.23
CA CYS A 722 -3.06 23.53 36.80
C CYS A 722 -2.95 23.17 38.29
N TRP A 723 -1.92 22.40 38.64
CA TRP A 723 -1.73 21.83 39.98
C TRP A 723 -0.34 22.09 40.52
N ARG A 724 -0.25 22.29 41.83
CA ARG A 724 1.03 22.58 42.49
C ARG A 724 1.89 21.32 42.59
N ASP A 725 3.17 21.48 42.35
CA ASP A 725 4.18 20.43 42.59
C ASP A 725 5.19 20.86 43.65
N THR A 726 5.91 19.90 44.23
CA THR A 726 6.93 20.14 45.26
C THR A 726 8.13 19.22 45.04
N PRO A 727 9.26 19.38 45.76
CA PRO A 727 10.38 18.44 45.66
C PRO A 727 10.00 16.98 45.91
N ASN A 728 8.99 16.73 46.76
CA ASN A 728 8.33 15.43 46.87
C ASN A 728 7.25 15.34 45.79
N ARG A 729 7.64 14.99 44.57
CA ARG A 729 6.82 15.07 43.36
C ARG A 729 5.39 14.53 43.53
N ALA A 730 4.40 15.27 43.01
CA ALA A 730 3.01 14.83 42.93
C ALA A 730 2.81 13.74 41.88
N ILE A 731 3.49 13.87 40.74
CA ILE A 731 3.48 12.92 39.62
C ILE A 731 4.93 12.49 39.34
N PRO A 732 5.23 11.19 39.17
CA PRO A 732 6.57 10.71 38.81
C PRO A 732 7.10 11.30 37.50
N MET A 733 8.41 11.55 37.43
CA MET A 733 9.08 12.12 36.25
C MET A 733 9.33 11.05 35.18
N LEU A 734 9.15 11.41 33.91
CA LEU A 734 9.35 10.52 32.75
C LEU A 734 10.57 10.88 31.89
N GLU A 735 11.24 11.99 32.17
CA GLU A 735 12.48 12.40 31.48
C GLU A 735 13.55 11.29 31.52
N GLY A 736 14.24 11.07 30.39
CA GLY A 736 15.29 10.06 30.26
C GLY A 736 14.80 8.61 30.31
N THR A 737 13.49 8.37 30.28
CA THR A 737 12.93 7.02 30.25
C THR A 737 12.62 6.54 28.83
N ASP A 738 12.50 7.45 27.86
CA ASP A 738 12.14 7.20 26.46
C ASP A 738 12.92 8.15 25.54
N PRO A 739 13.43 7.69 24.38
CA PRO A 739 14.21 8.53 23.46
C PRO A 739 13.51 9.81 23.00
N GLN A 740 12.17 9.83 22.99
CA GLN A 740 11.38 11.01 22.63
C GLN A 740 11.47 12.14 23.68
N LEU A 741 11.92 11.82 24.89
CA LEU A 741 12.12 12.73 26.01
C LEU A 741 13.61 12.96 26.33
N ASP A 742 14.52 12.55 25.44
CA ASP A 742 15.93 12.83 25.63
C ASP A 742 16.24 14.31 25.32
N GLY A 743 17.41 14.79 25.79
CA GLY A 743 17.87 16.17 25.61
C GLY A 743 17.32 17.18 26.64
N VAL A 744 17.55 18.47 26.37
CA VAL A 744 17.16 19.56 27.28
C VAL A 744 15.67 19.86 27.11
N TYR A 745 14.87 19.61 28.14
CA TYR A 745 13.41 19.75 28.06
C TYR A 745 12.92 21.16 27.69
N LEU A 746 13.65 22.21 28.06
CA LEU A 746 13.32 23.60 27.73
C LEU A 746 13.45 23.93 26.23
N GLU A 747 14.15 23.11 25.48
CA GLU A 747 14.38 23.26 24.04
C GLU A 747 13.50 22.28 23.25
N ARG A 748 12.69 21.48 23.94
CA ARG A 748 11.87 20.43 23.34
C ARG A 748 10.66 21.01 22.65
N SER A 749 10.67 20.97 21.32
CA SER A 749 9.47 21.21 20.52
C SER A 749 8.40 20.15 20.78
N ASP A 750 7.13 20.55 20.78
CA ASP A 750 5.95 19.70 20.99
C ASP A 750 5.99 18.88 22.30
N ALA A 751 6.45 19.49 23.39
CA ALA A 751 6.66 18.79 24.66
C ALA A 751 5.38 18.11 25.19
N LEU A 752 4.22 18.75 25.02
CA LEU A 752 2.92 18.18 25.37
C LEU A 752 2.65 16.86 24.63
N ARG A 753 2.84 16.85 23.30
CA ARG A 753 2.58 15.67 22.45
C ARG A 753 3.57 14.55 22.74
N LYS A 754 4.85 14.86 22.89
CA LYS A 754 5.89 13.86 23.21
C LYS A 754 5.64 13.24 24.59
N CYS A 755 5.26 14.06 25.57
CA CYS A 755 4.95 13.58 26.90
C CYS A 755 3.71 12.67 26.90
N TYR A 756 2.65 13.07 26.18
CA TYR A 756 1.46 12.25 25.96
C TYR A 756 1.81 10.88 25.34
N GLN A 757 2.60 10.86 24.26
CA GLN A 757 2.97 9.63 23.57
C GLN A 757 3.71 8.64 24.48
N VAL A 758 4.62 9.14 25.32
CA VAL A 758 5.37 8.30 26.27
C VAL A 758 4.50 7.85 27.45
N ALA A 759 3.61 8.70 27.95
CA ALA A 759 2.69 8.31 29.00
C ALA A 759 1.68 7.25 28.51
N ARG A 760 1.17 7.39 27.28
CA ARG A 760 0.26 6.44 26.64
C ARG A 760 0.96 5.11 26.33
N SER A 761 2.18 5.13 25.78
CA SER A 761 2.94 3.90 25.50
C SER A 761 3.23 3.07 26.76
N ARG A 762 3.16 3.72 27.93
CA ARG A 762 3.35 3.11 29.25
C ARG A 762 2.04 2.78 29.98
N GLY A 763 0.89 3.00 29.36
CA GLY A 763 -0.42 2.72 29.96
C GLY A 763 -0.72 3.58 31.20
N LEU A 764 -0.21 4.81 31.27
CA LEU A 764 -0.47 5.72 32.39
C LEU A 764 -1.86 6.37 32.25
N ALA A 765 -2.53 6.63 33.37
CA ALA A 765 -3.87 7.24 33.40
C ALA A 765 -3.83 8.77 33.29
N VAL A 766 -2.75 9.39 33.78
CA VAL A 766 -2.53 10.85 33.70
C VAL A 766 -1.09 11.15 33.33
N PHE A 767 -0.90 12.28 32.64
CA PHE A 767 0.41 12.87 32.40
C PHE A 767 0.37 14.37 32.66
N SER A 768 1.54 14.99 32.81
CA SER A 768 1.62 16.44 32.96
C SER A 768 2.92 17.00 32.41
N VAL A 769 2.86 18.28 32.03
CA VAL A 769 4.03 19.06 31.65
C VAL A 769 4.31 20.13 32.69
N GLN A 770 5.58 20.28 33.09
CA GLN A 770 6.05 21.31 34.03
C GLN A 770 7.10 22.19 33.35
N ASN A 771 7.07 23.49 33.68
CA ASN A 771 8.14 24.43 33.39
C ASN A 771 8.61 24.48 31.92
N GLY A 772 7.70 24.49 30.95
CA GLY A 772 8.04 24.70 29.54
C GLY A 772 8.63 23.47 28.86
N GLY A 773 8.22 22.27 29.28
CA GLY A 773 8.40 21.05 28.49
C GLY A 773 8.84 19.79 29.24
N GLN A 774 8.98 19.84 30.58
CA GLN A 774 9.38 18.69 31.39
C GLN A 774 8.22 17.73 31.61
N CYS A 775 8.42 16.44 31.36
CA CYS A 775 7.38 15.42 31.30
C CYS A 775 7.27 14.55 32.56
N PHE A 776 6.02 14.30 32.97
CA PHE A 776 5.66 13.48 34.14
C PHE A 776 4.44 12.61 33.81
N GLY A 777 4.28 11.48 34.52
CA GLY A 777 3.10 10.61 34.37
C GLY A 777 2.87 9.63 35.51
N SER A 778 1.61 9.21 35.67
CA SER A 778 1.16 8.30 36.73
C SER A 778 0.06 7.37 36.23
N ALA A 779 0.06 6.14 36.73
CA ALA A 779 -0.99 5.15 36.48
C ALA A 779 -2.31 5.46 37.22
N TYR A 780 -2.30 6.42 38.14
CA TYR A 780 -3.48 6.77 38.96
C TYR A 780 -3.88 8.22 38.71
N ASP A 781 -5.17 8.44 38.48
CA ASP A 781 -5.74 9.76 38.22
C ASP A 781 -5.68 10.69 39.44
N SER A 782 -5.75 10.19 40.67
CA SER A 782 -5.79 11.06 41.87
C SER A 782 -4.43 11.60 42.34
N THR A 783 -3.29 11.21 41.75
CA THR A 783 -1.98 11.59 42.30
C THR A 783 -1.61 13.07 42.11
N TYR A 784 -2.18 13.72 41.10
CA TYR A 784 -1.78 15.09 40.73
C TYR A 784 -2.30 16.17 41.67
N ASN A 785 -3.43 15.94 42.35
CA ASN A 785 -4.10 16.96 43.16
C ASN A 785 -3.56 17.05 44.61
N LYS A 786 -2.55 16.25 44.94
CA LYS A 786 -1.95 16.09 46.28
C LYS A 786 -1.63 17.41 47.00
N TYR A 787 -1.19 18.44 46.26
CA TYR A 787 -0.78 19.73 46.83
C TYR A 787 -1.74 20.89 46.49
N GLY A 788 -2.90 20.58 45.90
CA GLY A 788 -3.92 21.55 45.54
C GLY A 788 -3.64 22.32 44.23
N PRO A 789 -4.60 23.15 43.79
CA PRO A 789 -4.52 23.87 42.53
C PRO A 789 -3.44 24.97 42.55
N SER A 790 -2.94 25.31 41.37
CA SER A 790 -1.96 26.38 41.15
C SER A 790 -2.44 27.34 40.07
N THR A 791 -1.98 28.58 40.12
CA THR A 791 -2.22 29.61 39.09
C THR A 791 -0.95 29.92 38.28
N ALA A 792 0.12 29.16 38.50
CA ALA A 792 1.43 29.44 37.92
C ALA A 792 1.65 28.78 36.55
N CYS A 793 0.72 27.93 36.08
CA CYS A 793 0.77 27.40 34.72
C CYS A 793 0.45 28.50 33.71
N LYS A 794 1.13 28.44 32.58
CA LYS A 794 0.84 29.28 31.43
C LYS A 794 -0.31 28.67 30.62
N MET A 795 -0.96 29.48 29.78
CA MET A 795 -2.06 29.00 28.91
C MET A 795 -1.57 28.27 27.65
N ASP A 796 -0.29 27.90 27.59
CA ASP A 796 0.35 27.20 26.47
C ASP A 796 0.27 25.66 26.60
N GLY A 797 -0.18 25.16 27.75
CA GLY A 797 -0.28 23.73 28.03
C GLY A 797 1.01 23.08 28.54
N GLU A 798 2.07 23.86 28.80
CA GLU A 798 3.38 23.34 29.20
C GLU A 798 3.72 23.58 30.68
N GLY A 799 2.68 23.88 31.47
CA GLY A 799 2.79 24.12 32.90
C GLY A 799 3.54 25.40 33.26
N GLY A 800 4.11 25.42 34.46
CA GLY A 800 4.87 26.55 34.98
C GLY A 800 5.89 26.11 36.02
N PRO A 801 6.69 27.05 36.57
CA PRO A 801 7.65 26.74 37.63
C PRO A 801 6.93 26.12 38.83
N TRP A 802 7.28 24.87 39.18
CA TRP A 802 6.63 24.08 40.23
C TRP A 802 5.10 23.94 40.08
N ALA A 803 4.60 24.02 38.85
CA ALA A 803 3.19 23.88 38.53
C ALA A 803 3.01 22.97 37.31
N ASN A 804 2.27 21.89 37.50
CA ASN A 804 1.95 20.90 36.49
C ASN A 804 0.66 21.30 35.78
N GLU A 805 0.71 21.44 34.46
CA GLU A 805 -0.51 21.38 33.66
C GLU A 805 -0.83 19.90 33.42
N VAL A 806 -1.95 19.44 33.97
CA VAL A 806 -2.25 18.01 34.10
C VAL A 806 -3.33 17.59 33.11
N TYR A 807 -3.14 16.41 32.56
CA TYR A 807 -3.95 15.85 31.50
C TYR A 807 -4.37 14.42 31.85
N GLN A 808 -5.66 14.12 31.77
CA GLN A 808 -6.21 12.79 31.85
C GLN A 808 -6.15 12.12 30.49
N ILE A 809 -5.62 10.90 30.43
CA ILE A 809 -5.69 10.07 29.23
C ILE A 809 -7.01 9.31 29.30
N ILE A 810 -7.91 9.55 28.35
CA ILE A 810 -9.17 8.80 28.26
C ILE A 810 -8.85 7.47 27.59
N THR A 811 -8.80 6.40 28.37
CA THR A 811 -8.67 5.04 27.85
C THR A 811 -10.04 4.55 27.39
N GLY A 812 -10.21 4.38 26.08
CA GLY A 812 -11.36 3.68 25.47
C GLY A 812 -11.21 2.17 25.54
#